data_AF-A0A1F7RZJ8-F1
#
_entry.id   AF-A0A1F7RZJ8-F1
#
_cell.length_a   1.000
_cell.length_b   1.000
_cell.length_c   1.000
_cell.angle_alpha   90.00
_cell.angle_beta   90.00
_cell.angle_gamma   90.00
#
_symmetry.space_group_name_H-M   'P 1'
#
loop_
_entity.id
_entity.type
_entity.pdbx_description
1 polymer ?
#
loop_
_entity_poly.entity_id
_entity_poly.type
_entity_poly.pdbx_seq_one_letter_code
_entity_poly.pdbx_strand_id
1 'polypeptide(L)'
;EDITQYISKNCIIPFLFDETQRNYNKAFSTDSWLWTMVKESNDHYIYDAVKHGVNPDDMWTANLWADLPEDVKAGLDPNQPDLVEKRRCWNRPAPSGSALPTEIWREVIDRRKRYSELRQKIENGQVTHINDFITYNLNICQLAQDVIANTPDARFIQHFYIAIAGRIRDPKNSSIEHRQGITILDPTCGSGAFLFAAMEILKPLYDECLQHMDEFVKEHPKKHPFFEQVMADVDNTSIHPNRDYFVYKSIILRNLYGVDIMNESVEIAKLRLFLKLVATVEADYNKPNMGLEPLPDVDFNIRAGNTLIGFATFKGVEKAIEKPLDSIWLKKEIEDIKEQAEKVGMAYERFTDSQLIINSSSSRGAKTDLENLLQRLNDKLNIYQAQLYGIDVERKPHEYEKWKTSHQPFHWFAEFYEIVHKEGGFDVIIGNPPYVEYSKVKKDYTIKGYETEFCGNLYAYVMERSTKLNSSHGHIGLIVPMSITSIREYIPLRKYIEKEYQEVWATNHAIRPTCLFTGVSQRVSIVLCTRNGSKKHFSTDYLRTFYPNHLFQCFTFVEREASFNIDNVMPKLSKEIEISILRRMIIYKPISEIDFSKTAKNEMFFKDYGETYWIFPMNFTPWLTPVKSYNSLNFSNKTLMNCVVACLNSSLFYWFYSAISDCWHFGKWHITKTPIGFDKMEMEIKTNLESLGNKLMMDFSEHRIIRYDSRIGGDLYEYKVSSSKPIIDEIDKVLAEHYGFTNEELDFIINYDIKYRMGKELEGEDEHNIQYQTQPYPELKAAEVAPEYQTQQEKKKV
;
A
#
# COMPACT_ATOMS: atom_id res chain seq x y z
N GLU A 1 7.17 6.01 -12.17
CA GLU A 1 7.53 5.34 -10.91
C GLU A 1 6.82 4.00 -10.84
N ASP A 2 7.52 2.92 -10.49
CA ASP A 2 6.92 1.60 -10.29
C ASP A 2 6.39 1.45 -8.85
N ILE A 3 5.35 0.63 -8.67
CA ILE A 3 4.68 0.34 -7.40
C ILE A 3 5.69 -0.11 -6.33
N THR A 4 6.62 -0.98 -6.74
CA THR A 4 7.67 -1.52 -5.86
C THR A 4 8.55 -0.40 -5.32
N GLN A 5 8.97 0.53 -6.19
CA GLN A 5 9.78 1.69 -5.83
C GLN A 5 9.04 2.64 -4.89
N TYR A 6 7.76 2.93 -5.15
CA TYR A 6 6.94 3.80 -4.30
C TYR A 6 6.84 3.24 -2.87
N ILE A 7 6.60 1.94 -2.73
CA ILE A 7 6.53 1.27 -1.43
C ILE A 7 7.90 1.28 -0.74
N SER A 8 8.96 0.86 -1.45
CA SER A 8 10.31 0.79 -0.89
C SER A 8 10.80 2.14 -0.38
N LYS A 9 10.69 3.22 -1.17
CA LYS A 9 11.21 4.54 -0.76
C LYS A 9 10.50 5.09 0.48
N ASN A 10 9.18 4.89 0.58
CA ASN A 10 8.36 5.40 1.66
C ASN A 10 8.37 4.51 2.93
N CYS A 11 9.10 3.40 2.93
CA CYS A 11 9.37 2.63 4.14
C CYS A 11 10.85 2.68 4.55
N ILE A 12 11.77 2.62 3.58
CA ILE A 12 13.22 2.56 3.84
C ILE A 12 13.77 3.91 4.30
N ILE A 13 13.49 4.98 3.55
CA ILE A 13 14.08 6.30 3.85
C ILE A 13 13.57 6.85 5.19
N PRO A 14 12.25 6.81 5.50
CA PRO A 14 11.77 7.21 6.81
C PRO A 14 12.44 6.45 7.96
N PHE A 15 12.57 5.12 7.83
CA PHE A 15 13.26 4.32 8.85
C PHE A 15 14.72 4.77 9.03
N LEU A 16 15.47 5.01 7.94
CA LEU A 16 16.87 5.45 8.03
C LEU A 16 17.02 6.82 8.71
N PHE A 17 16.12 7.76 8.42
CA PHE A 17 16.09 9.06 9.08
C PHE A 17 15.75 8.92 10.57
N ASP A 18 14.73 8.14 10.90
CA ASP A 18 14.31 7.88 12.29
C ASP A 18 15.43 7.18 13.09
N GLU A 19 16.11 6.21 12.49
CA GLU A 19 17.22 5.48 13.11
C GLU A 19 18.45 6.36 13.29
N THR A 20 18.74 7.23 12.32
CA THR A 20 19.78 8.26 12.46
C THR A 20 19.43 9.23 13.57
N GLN A 21 18.18 9.69 13.65
CA GLN A 21 17.70 10.59 14.71
C GLN A 21 17.81 9.95 16.11
N ARG A 22 17.46 8.67 16.26
CA ARG A 22 17.59 7.93 17.54
C ARG A 22 19.02 7.91 18.06
N ASN A 23 19.99 7.80 17.16
CA ASN A 23 21.42 7.69 17.51
C ASN A 23 22.16 9.05 17.44
N TYR A 24 21.57 10.04 16.76
CA TYR A 24 22.12 11.36 16.54
C TYR A 24 21.03 12.42 16.31
N ASN A 25 20.37 12.83 17.38
CA ASN A 25 19.22 13.73 17.31
C ASN A 25 19.54 15.20 16.94
N LYS A 26 20.82 15.63 17.02
CA LYS A 26 21.21 17.04 16.84
C LYS A 26 20.85 17.63 15.47
N ALA A 27 20.78 16.78 14.44
CA ALA A 27 20.43 17.21 13.09
C ALA A 27 18.91 17.33 12.85
N PHE A 28 18.06 16.95 13.82
CA PHE A 28 16.62 16.76 13.60
C PHE A 28 15.71 17.67 14.44
N SER A 29 16.26 18.58 15.25
CA SER A 29 15.45 19.64 15.87
C SER A 29 14.80 20.49 14.79
N THR A 30 13.59 21.01 15.01
CA THR A 30 12.85 21.82 14.01
C THR A 30 13.64 22.99 13.42
N ASP A 31 14.57 23.56 14.19
CA ASP A 31 15.45 24.66 13.77
C ASP A 31 16.84 24.18 13.27
N SER A 32 16.99 22.90 12.94
CA SER A 32 18.26 22.33 12.47
C SER A 32 18.58 22.76 11.03
N TRP A 33 19.84 22.56 10.62
CA TRP A 33 20.28 22.78 9.25
C TRP A 33 19.47 21.97 8.23
N LEU A 34 19.00 20.77 8.60
CA LEU A 34 18.25 19.86 7.72
C LEU A 34 16.87 20.46 7.39
N TRP A 35 16.11 20.86 8.41
CA TRP A 35 14.78 21.45 8.18
C TRP A 35 14.87 22.88 7.67
N THR A 36 15.94 23.61 7.99
CA THR A 36 16.26 24.90 7.36
C THR A 36 16.51 24.73 5.85
N MET A 37 17.30 23.72 5.45
CA MET A 37 17.50 23.38 4.04
C MET A 37 16.18 23.06 3.34
N VAL A 38 15.28 22.31 3.99
CA VAL A 38 13.94 22.05 3.44
C VAL A 38 13.14 23.34 3.29
N LYS A 39 13.10 24.19 4.33
CA LYS A 39 12.38 25.46 4.28
C LYS A 39 12.88 26.41 3.18
N GLU A 40 14.19 26.41 2.91
CA GLU A 40 14.85 27.25 1.91
C GLU A 40 14.87 26.62 0.50
N SER A 41 14.32 25.41 0.35
CA SER A 41 14.35 24.64 -0.91
C SER A 41 13.35 25.10 -1.98
N ASN A 42 12.50 26.09 -1.68
CA ASN A 42 11.41 26.55 -2.54
C ASN A 42 10.50 25.38 -2.96
N ASP A 43 10.57 24.93 -4.22
CA ASP A 43 9.78 23.83 -4.78
C ASP A 43 10.63 22.61 -5.21
N HIS A 44 11.90 22.57 -4.81
CA HIS A 44 12.85 21.52 -5.21
C HIS A 44 12.36 20.10 -4.90
N TYR A 45 11.66 19.93 -3.77
CA TYR A 45 11.11 18.62 -3.36
C TYR A 45 9.68 18.35 -3.85
N ILE A 46 9.09 19.25 -4.64
CA ILE A 46 7.78 19.03 -5.25
C ILE A 46 7.98 18.37 -6.63
N TYR A 47 7.25 17.28 -6.90
CA TYR A 47 7.34 16.56 -8.16
C TYR A 47 6.98 17.44 -9.37
N ASP A 48 7.69 17.26 -10.48
CA ASP A 48 7.48 18.01 -11.73
C ASP A 48 6.04 17.91 -12.26
N ALA A 49 5.39 16.76 -12.09
CA ALA A 49 4.00 16.61 -12.50
C ALA A 49 3.06 17.58 -11.76
N VAL A 50 3.29 17.84 -10.46
CA VAL A 50 2.51 18.80 -9.68
C VAL A 50 2.75 20.22 -10.17
N LYS A 51 4.01 20.55 -10.50
CA LYS A 51 4.46 21.87 -10.99
C LYS A 51 4.06 22.16 -12.46
N HIS A 52 3.66 21.14 -13.21
CA HIS A 52 3.49 21.22 -14.66
C HIS A 52 2.59 22.39 -15.10
N GLY A 53 3.07 23.18 -16.07
CA GLY A 53 2.31 24.31 -16.61
C GLY A 53 2.17 25.50 -15.65
N VAL A 54 2.95 25.58 -14.58
CA VAL A 54 3.06 26.77 -13.72
C VAL A 54 4.46 27.36 -13.86
N ASN A 55 4.54 28.67 -14.02
CA ASN A 55 5.80 29.40 -13.94
C ASN A 55 6.14 29.66 -12.46
N PRO A 56 7.31 29.24 -11.94
CA PRO A 56 7.70 29.45 -10.54
C PRO A 56 7.63 30.90 -10.06
N ASP A 57 7.84 31.87 -10.97
CA ASP A 57 7.80 33.30 -10.66
C ASP A 57 6.36 33.83 -10.43
N ASP A 58 5.35 33.12 -10.91
CA ASP A 58 3.94 33.55 -10.87
C ASP A 58 3.20 33.09 -9.59
N MET A 59 3.90 32.47 -8.63
CA MET A 59 3.29 31.79 -7.47
C MET A 59 2.64 32.70 -6.41
N TRP A 60 3.17 33.91 -6.18
CA TRP A 60 2.71 34.79 -5.09
C TRP A 60 1.86 35.97 -5.53
N THR A 61 1.63 36.08 -6.82
CA THR A 61 0.88 37.18 -7.40
C THR A 61 -0.50 36.69 -7.80
N ALA A 62 -1.37 37.61 -8.22
CA ALA A 62 -2.58 37.26 -8.96
C ALA A 62 -2.28 36.45 -10.25
N ASN A 63 -0.99 36.19 -10.59
CA ASN A 63 -0.58 35.53 -11.82
C ASN A 63 -0.61 34.00 -11.80
N LEU A 64 -0.76 33.30 -10.67
CA LEU A 64 -0.91 31.83 -10.66
C LEU A 64 -2.05 31.37 -11.59
N TRP A 65 -3.03 32.26 -11.75
CA TRP A 65 -4.21 32.09 -12.58
C TRP A 65 -4.20 32.94 -13.85
N ALA A 66 -3.17 33.77 -14.11
CA ALA A 66 -3.20 34.78 -15.17
C ALA A 66 -3.27 34.19 -16.58
N ASP A 67 -2.64 33.04 -16.80
CA ASP A 67 -2.65 32.30 -18.05
C ASP A 67 -3.95 31.52 -18.30
N LEU A 68 -4.83 31.41 -17.29
CA LEU A 68 -6.12 30.75 -17.45
C LEU A 68 -7.05 31.56 -18.36
N PRO A 69 -7.91 30.90 -19.17
CA PRO A 69 -8.98 31.57 -19.90
C PRO A 69 -9.93 32.36 -18.98
N GLU A 70 -10.48 33.48 -19.45
CA GLU A 70 -11.36 34.35 -18.65
C GLU A 70 -12.63 33.63 -18.17
N ASP A 71 -13.18 32.71 -18.96
CA ASP A 71 -14.34 31.92 -18.57
C ASP A 71 -14.01 30.90 -17.47
N VAL A 72 -12.78 30.38 -17.43
CA VAL A 72 -12.27 29.53 -16.33
C VAL A 72 -12.03 30.38 -15.08
N LYS A 73 -11.42 31.56 -15.21
CA LYS A 73 -11.17 32.49 -14.10
C LYS A 73 -12.46 32.92 -13.40
N ALA A 74 -13.55 33.09 -14.15
CA ALA A 74 -14.86 33.48 -13.62
C ALA A 74 -15.37 32.51 -12.53
N GLY A 75 -14.89 31.26 -12.48
CA GLY A 75 -15.25 30.25 -11.47
C GLY A 75 -14.37 30.20 -10.22
N LEU A 76 -13.33 31.04 -10.12
CA LEU A 76 -12.31 30.92 -9.05
C LEU A 76 -12.81 31.34 -7.66
N ASP A 77 -13.68 32.35 -7.57
CA ASP A 77 -14.31 32.73 -6.29
C ASP A 77 -15.36 31.68 -5.88
N PRO A 78 -15.19 30.96 -4.76
CA PRO A 78 -16.14 29.94 -4.33
C PRO A 78 -17.42 30.51 -3.68
N ASN A 79 -17.44 31.79 -3.29
CA ASN A 79 -18.55 32.39 -2.54
C ASN A 79 -19.61 33.07 -3.41
N GLN A 80 -19.36 33.17 -4.72
CA GLN A 80 -20.26 33.81 -5.66
C GLN A 80 -21.55 32.99 -5.92
N PRO A 81 -22.66 33.63 -6.33
CA PRO A 81 -23.84 32.93 -6.80
C PRO A 81 -23.59 32.22 -8.13
N ASP A 82 -24.41 31.22 -8.40
CA ASP A 82 -24.43 30.42 -9.64
C ASP A 82 -23.08 29.73 -9.95
N LEU A 83 -22.33 29.36 -8.90
CA LEU A 83 -20.99 28.80 -9.02
C LEU A 83 -20.93 27.57 -9.93
N VAL A 84 -21.92 26.67 -9.82
CA VAL A 84 -22.01 25.44 -10.63
C VAL A 84 -22.03 25.77 -12.13
N GLU A 85 -22.83 26.77 -12.54
CA GLU A 85 -22.93 27.15 -13.95
C GLU A 85 -21.65 27.86 -14.43
N LYS A 86 -21.07 28.73 -13.59
CA LYS A 86 -19.79 29.39 -13.90
C LYS A 86 -18.64 28.39 -14.07
N ARG A 87 -18.62 27.33 -13.27
CA ARG A 87 -17.61 26.25 -13.33
C ARG A 87 -17.93 25.16 -14.34
N ARG A 88 -19.06 25.23 -15.06
CA ARG A 88 -19.38 24.26 -16.12
C ARG A 88 -18.25 24.16 -17.16
N CYS A 89 -17.62 25.28 -17.44
CA CYS A 89 -16.51 25.40 -18.37
C CYS A 89 -15.23 24.65 -17.88
N TRP A 90 -15.14 24.32 -16.58
CA TRP A 90 -14.02 23.57 -15.99
C TRP A 90 -14.01 22.08 -16.37
N ASN A 91 -15.12 21.56 -16.89
CA ASN A 91 -15.24 20.16 -17.32
C ASN A 91 -14.66 19.92 -18.72
N ARG A 92 -14.20 20.97 -19.41
CA ARG A 92 -13.56 20.86 -20.73
C ARG A 92 -12.10 20.42 -20.58
N PRO A 93 -11.55 19.67 -21.57
CA PRO A 93 -10.13 19.37 -21.63
C PRO A 93 -9.26 20.63 -21.58
N ALA A 94 -8.17 20.57 -20.83
CA ALA A 94 -7.19 21.65 -20.76
C ALA A 94 -6.04 21.44 -21.77
N PRO A 95 -5.46 22.51 -22.33
CA PRO A 95 -4.39 22.41 -23.32
C PRO A 95 -3.10 21.87 -22.69
N SER A 96 -2.31 21.10 -23.47
CA SER A 96 -1.10 20.41 -23.01
C SER A 96 -0.02 21.31 -22.41
N GLY A 97 0.00 22.61 -22.77
CA GLY A 97 0.91 23.59 -22.17
C GLY A 97 0.65 23.84 -20.68
N SER A 98 -0.59 23.68 -20.22
CA SER A 98 -1.00 23.91 -18.82
C SER A 98 -1.32 22.60 -18.08
N ALA A 99 -1.60 21.53 -18.83
CA ALA A 99 -2.24 20.32 -18.36
C ALA A 99 -1.38 19.07 -18.55
N LEU A 100 -1.42 18.17 -17.58
CA LEU A 100 -0.95 16.80 -17.75
C LEU A 100 -1.88 16.05 -18.74
N PRO A 101 -1.45 14.90 -19.30
CA PRO A 101 -2.28 14.14 -20.22
C PRO A 101 -3.66 13.84 -19.65
N THR A 102 -4.71 14.14 -20.42
CA THR A 102 -6.14 13.92 -20.10
C THR A 102 -6.72 14.78 -18.97
N GLU A 103 -6.00 15.78 -18.48
CA GLU A 103 -6.54 16.71 -17.48
C GLU A 103 -7.63 17.62 -18.08
N ILE A 104 -8.73 17.78 -17.32
CA ILE A 104 -9.68 18.88 -17.52
C ILE A 104 -9.28 20.09 -16.66
N TRP A 105 -9.82 21.26 -16.96
CA TRP A 105 -9.52 22.49 -16.21
C TRP A 105 -9.74 22.36 -14.70
N ARG A 106 -10.75 21.59 -14.27
CA ARG A 106 -10.99 21.29 -12.83
C ARG A 106 -9.78 20.63 -12.17
N GLU A 107 -9.16 19.67 -12.84
CA GLU A 107 -7.98 18.95 -12.34
C GLU A 107 -6.72 19.82 -12.39
N VAL A 108 -6.56 20.65 -13.43
CA VAL A 108 -5.47 21.65 -13.50
C VAL A 108 -5.56 22.62 -12.33
N ILE A 109 -6.76 23.14 -12.03
CA ILE A 109 -6.96 24.08 -10.92
C ILE A 109 -6.65 23.41 -9.58
N ASP A 110 -7.17 22.20 -9.35
CA ASP A 110 -6.89 21.44 -8.12
C ASP A 110 -5.38 21.17 -7.96
N ARG A 111 -4.69 20.79 -9.03
CA ARG A 111 -3.24 20.57 -9.02
C ARG A 111 -2.44 21.84 -8.76
N ARG A 112 -2.82 22.98 -9.34
CA ARG A 112 -2.18 24.28 -9.08
C ARG A 112 -2.43 24.79 -7.66
N LYS A 113 -3.65 24.61 -7.13
CA LYS A 113 -3.95 24.87 -5.71
C LYS A 113 -3.03 24.03 -4.82
N ARG A 114 -2.91 22.73 -5.13
CA ARG A 114 -2.01 21.82 -4.40
C ARG A 114 -0.55 22.28 -4.45
N TYR A 115 -0.06 22.68 -5.62
CA TYR A 115 1.30 23.23 -5.75
C TYR A 115 1.52 24.45 -4.83
N SER A 116 0.60 25.42 -4.86
CA SER A 116 0.64 26.60 -4.01
C SER A 116 0.62 26.25 -2.51
N GLU A 117 -0.25 25.31 -2.11
CA GLU A 117 -0.35 24.84 -0.73
C GLU A 117 0.95 24.19 -0.25
N LEU A 118 1.54 23.31 -1.08
CA LEU A 118 2.79 22.63 -0.74
C LEU A 118 3.95 23.61 -0.56
N ARG A 119 4.09 24.58 -1.48
CA ARG A 119 5.14 25.60 -1.38
C ARG A 119 4.96 26.49 -0.15
N GLN A 120 3.73 26.90 0.16
CA GLN A 120 3.41 27.60 1.41
C GLN A 120 3.81 26.78 2.64
N LYS A 121 3.51 25.48 2.66
CA LYS A 121 3.88 24.59 3.77
C LYS A 121 5.40 24.50 3.96
N ILE A 122 6.15 24.37 2.87
CA ILE A 122 7.61 24.30 2.90
C ILE A 122 8.19 25.60 3.44
N GLU A 123 7.83 26.75 2.87
CA GLU A 123 8.44 28.04 3.22
C GLU A 123 8.05 28.55 4.61
N ASN A 124 6.84 28.21 5.06
CA ASN A 124 6.40 28.48 6.43
C ASN A 124 7.05 27.54 7.46
N GLY A 125 7.88 26.57 7.04
CA GLY A 125 8.55 25.61 7.92
C GLY A 125 7.58 24.62 8.56
N GLN A 126 6.52 24.21 7.85
CA GLN A 126 5.54 23.22 8.32
C GLN A 126 5.93 21.77 7.97
N VAL A 127 6.97 21.58 7.17
CA VAL A 127 7.57 20.26 6.86
C VAL A 127 8.76 20.08 7.79
N THR A 128 8.58 19.30 8.85
CA THR A 128 9.53 19.21 9.98
C THR A 128 9.82 17.77 10.42
N HIS A 129 9.18 16.78 9.80
CA HIS A 129 9.41 15.37 10.04
C HIS A 129 9.52 14.61 8.72
N ILE A 130 10.26 13.49 8.71
CA ILE A 130 10.45 12.72 7.47
C ILE A 130 9.12 12.13 6.95
N ASN A 131 8.21 11.76 7.84
CA ASN A 131 6.87 11.29 7.46
C ASN A 131 5.99 12.38 6.82
N ASP A 132 6.35 13.67 6.96
CA ASP A 132 5.68 14.75 6.24
C ASP A 132 5.89 14.60 4.72
N PHE A 133 7.01 14.01 4.28
CA PHE A 133 7.25 13.74 2.86
C PHE A 133 6.32 12.66 2.30
N ILE A 134 5.89 11.69 3.12
CA ILE A 134 4.85 10.73 2.74
C ILE A 134 3.50 11.44 2.69
N THR A 135 3.16 12.15 3.78
CA THR A 135 1.85 12.79 3.98
C THR A 135 1.58 13.88 2.95
N TYR A 136 2.58 14.67 2.60
CA TYR A 136 2.47 15.72 1.59
C TYR A 136 2.77 15.23 0.17
N ASN A 137 3.17 13.96 0.01
CA ASN A 137 3.58 13.34 -1.24
C ASN A 137 4.70 14.13 -1.94
N LEU A 138 5.81 14.33 -1.23
CA LEU A 138 7.01 15.04 -1.69
C LEU A 138 8.09 14.05 -2.17
N ASN A 139 9.11 14.55 -2.86
CA ASN A 139 10.22 13.75 -3.37
C ASN A 139 11.22 13.38 -2.27
N ILE A 140 10.88 12.31 -1.53
CA ILE A 140 11.67 11.82 -0.39
C ILE A 140 13.05 11.25 -0.78
N CYS A 141 13.18 10.70 -2.00
CA CYS A 141 14.48 10.22 -2.51
C CYS A 141 15.44 11.40 -2.74
N GLN A 142 14.95 12.46 -3.38
CA GLN A 142 15.73 13.66 -3.64
C GLN A 142 16.19 14.30 -2.31
N LEU A 143 15.28 14.42 -1.33
CA LEU A 143 15.64 14.88 0.01
C LEU A 143 16.77 14.05 0.61
N ALA A 144 16.65 12.72 0.60
CA ALA A 144 17.65 11.85 1.21
C ALA A 144 19.03 12.04 0.58
N GLN A 145 19.09 12.12 -0.76
CA GLN A 145 20.34 12.36 -1.48
C GLN A 145 20.92 13.74 -1.16
N ASP A 146 20.10 14.80 -1.21
CA ASP A 146 20.58 16.17 -0.97
C ASP A 146 21.06 16.36 0.48
N VAL A 147 20.36 15.77 1.44
CA VAL A 147 20.74 15.82 2.85
C VAL A 147 22.08 15.12 3.08
N ILE A 148 22.34 14.00 2.42
CA ILE A 148 23.63 13.29 2.53
C ILE A 148 24.73 14.07 1.80
N ALA A 149 24.50 14.47 0.55
CA ALA A 149 25.49 15.12 -0.30
C ALA A 149 25.92 16.51 0.21
N ASN A 150 25.03 17.23 0.91
CA ASN A 150 25.29 18.62 1.31
C ASN A 150 25.48 18.82 2.81
N THR A 151 25.50 17.76 3.62
CA THR A 151 25.62 17.93 5.07
C THR A 151 27.02 18.40 5.48
N PRO A 152 27.13 19.48 6.27
CA PRO A 152 28.42 19.87 6.84
C PRO A 152 28.82 18.98 8.04
N ASP A 153 27.96 18.05 8.45
CA ASP A 153 28.08 17.30 9.69
C ASP A 153 28.58 15.87 9.44
N ALA A 154 29.89 15.66 9.60
CA ALA A 154 30.50 14.33 9.52
C ALA A 154 29.86 13.32 10.49
N ARG A 155 29.29 13.75 11.63
CA ARG A 155 28.62 12.82 12.56
C ARG A 155 27.28 12.36 12.02
N PHE A 156 26.56 13.21 11.28
CA PHE A 156 25.35 12.80 10.58
C PHE A 156 25.66 11.67 9.59
N ILE A 157 26.63 11.87 8.70
CA ILE A 157 27.04 10.87 7.68
C ILE A 157 27.48 9.57 8.32
N GLN A 158 28.28 9.66 9.38
CA GLN A 158 28.69 8.48 10.13
C GLN A 158 27.47 7.67 10.60
N HIS A 159 26.51 8.31 11.27
CA HIS A 159 25.35 7.61 11.82
C HIS A 159 24.36 7.14 10.75
N PHE A 160 24.20 7.91 9.67
CA PHE A 160 23.36 7.54 8.53
C PHE A 160 23.92 6.30 7.83
N TYR A 161 25.23 6.29 7.52
CA TYR A 161 25.88 5.11 6.95
C TYR A 161 25.79 3.89 7.86
N ILE A 162 25.92 4.06 9.19
CA ILE A 162 25.76 2.95 10.13
C ILE A 162 24.32 2.43 10.16
N ALA A 163 23.31 3.31 10.04
CA ALA A 163 21.92 2.87 9.93
C ALA A 163 21.70 2.00 8.68
N ILE A 164 22.41 2.28 7.59
CA ILE A 164 22.36 1.45 6.38
C ILE A 164 23.21 0.17 6.53
N ALA A 165 24.50 0.30 6.79
CA ALA A 165 25.51 -0.76 6.64
C ALA A 165 25.78 -1.56 7.92
N GLY A 166 25.33 -1.06 9.07
CA GLY A 166 25.68 -1.56 10.38
C GLY A 166 27.14 -1.29 10.76
N ARG A 167 27.57 -1.91 11.86
CA ARG A 167 28.96 -2.01 12.32
C ARG A 167 29.27 -3.47 12.63
N ILE A 168 30.32 -3.99 11.99
CA ILE A 168 30.89 -5.27 12.40
C ILE A 168 31.71 -5.05 13.66
N ARG A 169 31.61 -5.98 14.60
CA ARG A 169 32.39 -6.00 15.84
C ARG A 169 33.87 -6.12 15.48
N ASP A 170 34.71 -5.18 15.92
CA ASP A 170 36.16 -5.34 15.76
C ASP A 170 36.63 -6.45 16.73
N PRO A 171 37.16 -7.59 16.24
CA PRO A 171 37.65 -8.65 17.11
C PRO A 171 38.80 -8.19 18.03
N LYS A 172 39.51 -7.12 17.65
CA LYS A 172 40.62 -6.53 18.42
C LYS A 172 40.17 -5.45 19.38
N ASN A 173 38.93 -4.96 19.26
CA ASN A 173 38.38 -3.91 20.11
C ASN A 173 36.94 -4.24 20.55
N SER A 174 36.85 -5.04 21.62
CA SER A 174 35.59 -5.51 22.20
C SER A 174 34.69 -4.41 22.80
N SER A 175 35.13 -3.16 22.81
CA SER A 175 34.36 -2.00 23.31
C SER A 175 33.37 -1.42 22.28
N ILE A 176 33.49 -1.81 21.00
CA ILE A 176 32.55 -1.38 19.95
C ILE A 176 31.47 -2.46 19.82
N GLU A 177 30.26 -2.14 20.25
CA GLU A 177 29.10 -3.01 20.10
C GLU A 177 28.79 -3.26 18.61
N HIS A 178 28.52 -4.53 18.27
CA HIS A 178 27.98 -4.90 16.97
C HIS A 178 26.65 -4.18 16.77
N ARG A 179 26.45 -3.62 15.58
CA ARG A 179 25.18 -3.00 15.21
C ARG A 179 24.76 -3.52 13.85
N GLN A 180 23.58 -4.11 13.76
CA GLN A 180 23.05 -4.52 12.48
C GLN A 180 22.68 -3.29 11.64
N GLY A 181 22.87 -3.37 10.32
CA GLY A 181 22.31 -2.38 9.40
C GLY A 181 20.81 -2.61 9.23
N ILE A 182 20.13 -1.72 8.50
CA ILE A 182 18.70 -1.85 8.21
C ILE A 182 18.36 -3.25 7.65
N THR A 183 17.36 -3.90 8.22
CA THR A 183 16.87 -5.21 7.78
C THR A 183 15.55 -5.09 7.03
N ILE A 184 15.54 -5.52 5.77
CA ILE A 184 14.40 -5.38 4.84
C ILE A 184 13.90 -6.76 4.45
N LEU A 185 12.66 -7.08 4.83
CA LEU A 185 12.01 -8.35 4.53
C LEU A 185 10.95 -8.21 3.42
N ASP A 186 11.00 -9.09 2.44
CA ASP A 186 9.82 -9.49 1.65
C ASP A 186 9.30 -10.84 2.14
N PRO A 187 8.13 -10.90 2.81
CA PRO A 187 7.64 -12.11 3.45
C PRO A 187 7.01 -13.09 2.45
N THR A 188 6.86 -12.73 1.18
CA THR A 188 6.35 -13.61 0.10
C THR A 188 7.03 -13.22 -1.20
N CYS A 189 8.34 -13.44 -1.26
CA CYS A 189 9.21 -12.69 -2.15
C CYS A 189 9.07 -12.99 -3.65
N GLY A 190 8.49 -14.14 -4.03
CA GLY A 190 8.37 -14.54 -5.43
C GLY A 190 9.71 -14.43 -6.14
N SER A 191 9.75 -13.70 -7.27
CA SER A 191 10.97 -13.44 -8.06
C SER A 191 11.91 -12.37 -7.48
N GLY A 192 11.66 -11.87 -6.27
CA GLY A 192 12.49 -10.88 -5.59
C GLY A 192 12.31 -9.43 -6.08
N ALA A 193 11.13 -9.08 -6.61
CA ALA A 193 10.88 -7.74 -7.16
C ALA A 193 11.03 -6.60 -6.11
N PHE A 194 10.49 -6.78 -4.90
CA PHE A 194 10.64 -5.79 -3.83
C PHE A 194 12.04 -5.76 -3.24
N LEU A 195 12.73 -6.91 -3.17
CA LEU A 195 14.14 -6.96 -2.76
C LEU A 195 15.01 -6.17 -3.73
N PHE A 196 14.75 -6.30 -5.03
CA PHE A 196 15.43 -5.52 -6.05
C PHE A 196 15.09 -4.02 -5.95
N ALA A 197 13.83 -3.66 -5.72
CA ALA A 197 13.45 -2.27 -5.52
C ALA A 197 14.12 -1.66 -4.27
N ALA A 198 14.19 -2.39 -3.16
CA ALA A 198 14.92 -1.97 -1.97
C ALA A 198 16.41 -1.75 -2.25
N MET A 199 17.03 -2.64 -3.03
CA MET A 199 18.43 -2.48 -3.46
C MET A 199 18.65 -1.21 -4.27
N GLU A 200 17.75 -0.88 -5.21
CA GLU A 200 17.82 0.35 -6.02
C GLU A 200 17.55 1.62 -5.20
N ILE A 201 16.84 1.52 -4.07
CA ILE A 201 16.72 2.64 -3.10
C ILE A 201 17.98 2.79 -2.25
N LEU A 202 18.58 1.68 -1.78
CA LEU A 202 19.74 1.72 -0.90
C LEU A 202 21.03 2.12 -1.63
N LYS A 203 21.23 1.67 -2.88
CA LYS A 203 22.48 1.89 -3.63
C LYS A 203 22.87 3.37 -3.73
N PRO A 204 22.00 4.29 -4.18
CA PRO A 204 22.34 5.71 -4.24
C PRO A 204 22.68 6.32 -2.87
N LEU A 205 21.99 5.88 -1.80
CA LEU A 205 22.25 6.38 -0.45
C LEU A 205 23.61 5.91 0.08
N TYR A 206 23.98 4.66 -0.21
CA TYR A 206 25.33 4.14 0.06
C TYR A 206 26.40 4.94 -0.69
N ASP A 207 26.19 5.17 -1.99
CA ASP A 207 27.16 5.88 -2.82
C ASP A 207 27.39 7.30 -2.33
N GLU A 208 26.32 8.04 -2.03
CA GLU A 208 26.42 9.40 -1.51
C GLU A 208 27.14 9.43 -0.15
N CYS A 209 26.82 8.49 0.76
CA CYS A 209 27.54 8.40 2.03
C CYS A 209 29.05 8.19 1.81
N LEU A 210 29.41 7.25 0.95
CA LEU A 210 30.80 6.90 0.69
C LEU A 210 31.55 8.03 -0.04
N GLN A 211 30.89 8.74 -0.95
CA GLN A 211 31.47 9.89 -1.64
C GLN A 211 31.77 11.02 -0.64
N HIS A 212 30.79 11.35 0.19
CA HIS A 212 30.93 12.42 1.17
C HIS A 212 31.96 12.09 2.28
N MET A 213 32.08 10.80 2.64
CA MET A 213 33.16 10.33 3.52
C MET A 213 34.55 10.55 2.91
N ASP A 214 34.72 10.22 1.62
CA ASP A 214 35.98 10.42 0.89
C ASP A 214 36.36 11.91 0.81
N GLU A 215 35.38 12.80 0.59
CA GLU A 215 35.56 14.25 0.64
C GLU A 215 36.06 14.73 2.01
N PHE A 216 35.42 14.30 3.10
CA PHE A 216 35.87 14.63 4.47
C PHE A 216 37.29 14.13 4.77
N VAL A 217 37.65 12.93 4.30
CA VAL A 217 39.00 12.36 4.48
C VAL A 217 40.03 13.18 3.71
N LYS A 218 39.73 13.63 2.49
CA LYS A 218 40.61 14.47 1.66
C LYS A 218 40.81 15.86 2.25
N GLU A 219 39.73 16.51 2.70
CA GLU A 219 39.80 17.84 3.30
C GLU A 219 40.52 17.84 4.65
N HIS A 220 40.29 16.80 5.45
CA HIS A 220 40.80 16.70 6.82
C HIS A 220 41.40 15.32 7.14
N PRO A 221 42.58 14.99 6.59
CA PRO A 221 43.24 13.72 6.85
C PRO A 221 43.46 13.47 8.35
N LYS A 222 43.26 12.24 8.80
CA LYS A 222 43.40 11.75 10.19
C LYS A 222 42.39 12.30 11.20
N LYS A 223 41.45 13.17 10.81
CA LYS A 223 40.37 13.63 11.69
C LYS A 223 39.17 12.70 11.74
N HIS A 224 39.02 11.83 10.74
CA HIS A 224 37.86 10.95 10.57
C HIS A 224 38.27 9.47 10.47
N PRO A 225 38.80 8.86 11.55
CA PRO A 225 39.33 7.50 11.51
C PRO A 225 38.30 6.44 11.10
N PHE A 226 37.01 6.67 11.42
CA PHE A 226 35.93 5.80 10.97
C PHE A 226 35.79 5.83 9.44
N PHE A 227 35.86 7.00 8.81
CA PHE A 227 35.76 7.13 7.35
C PHE A 227 36.98 6.53 6.67
N GLU A 228 38.18 6.77 7.19
CA GLU A 228 39.41 6.15 6.68
C GLU A 228 39.33 4.62 6.71
N GLN A 229 38.78 4.05 7.79
CA GLN A 229 38.59 2.61 7.91
C GLN A 229 37.58 2.07 6.90
N VAL A 230 36.46 2.76 6.70
CA VAL A 230 35.44 2.37 5.71
C VAL A 230 36.02 2.45 4.29
N MET A 231 36.70 3.54 3.94
CA MET A 231 37.31 3.70 2.61
C MET A 231 38.40 2.67 2.36
N ALA A 232 39.21 2.31 3.37
CA ALA A 232 40.23 1.27 3.24
C ALA A 232 39.64 -0.12 2.95
N ASP A 233 38.41 -0.39 3.38
CA ASP A 233 37.69 -1.63 3.08
C ASP A 233 37.06 -1.58 1.68
N VAL A 234 36.33 -0.50 1.38
CA VAL A 234 35.65 -0.26 0.09
C VAL A 234 36.62 -0.26 -1.09
N ASP A 235 37.76 0.43 -0.95
CA ASP A 235 38.76 0.60 -2.01
C ASP A 235 39.77 -0.55 -2.07
N ASN A 236 39.54 -1.63 -1.32
CA ASN A 236 40.43 -2.77 -1.31
C ASN A 236 40.30 -3.60 -2.60
N THR A 237 40.99 -3.18 -3.66
CA THR A 237 40.97 -3.85 -4.97
C THR A 237 41.58 -5.27 -4.98
N SER A 238 42.23 -5.68 -3.89
CA SER A 238 42.69 -7.06 -3.73
C SER A 238 41.55 -8.01 -3.32
N ILE A 239 40.45 -7.44 -2.84
CA ILE A 239 39.25 -8.14 -2.38
C ILE A 239 38.12 -7.89 -3.36
N HIS A 240 37.82 -6.61 -3.66
CA HIS A 240 36.67 -6.19 -4.45
C HIS A 240 37.02 -5.77 -5.88
N PRO A 241 36.28 -6.21 -6.92
CA PRO A 241 36.51 -5.78 -8.29
C PRO A 241 36.39 -4.27 -8.48
N ASN A 242 35.37 -3.68 -7.84
CA ASN A 242 35.11 -2.24 -7.82
C ASN A 242 34.14 -1.88 -6.67
N ARG A 243 33.95 -0.58 -6.46
CA ARG A 243 33.06 -0.03 -5.42
C ARG A 243 31.58 -0.42 -5.61
N ASP A 244 31.08 -0.46 -6.84
CA ASP A 244 29.69 -0.87 -7.10
C ASP A 244 29.44 -2.30 -6.65
N TYR A 245 30.35 -3.22 -6.98
CA TYR A 245 30.29 -4.61 -6.56
C TYR A 245 30.28 -4.72 -5.02
N PHE A 246 31.15 -3.97 -4.33
CA PHE A 246 31.17 -3.91 -2.86
C PHE A 246 29.82 -3.46 -2.28
N VAL A 247 29.25 -2.38 -2.82
CA VAL A 247 27.98 -1.83 -2.31
C VAL A 247 26.83 -2.82 -2.53
N TYR A 248 26.68 -3.37 -3.74
CA TYR A 248 25.62 -4.36 -3.99
C TYR A 248 25.81 -5.62 -3.15
N LYS A 249 27.05 -6.12 -2.99
CA LYS A 249 27.35 -7.28 -2.15
C LYS A 249 26.97 -7.01 -0.69
N SER A 250 27.28 -5.81 -0.20
CA SER A 250 26.93 -5.37 1.15
C SER A 250 25.41 -5.31 1.34
N ILE A 251 24.68 -4.72 0.38
CA ILE A 251 23.21 -4.66 0.42
C ILE A 251 22.60 -6.06 0.46
N ILE A 252 23.01 -6.94 -0.45
CA ILE A 252 22.46 -8.29 -0.57
C ILE A 252 22.68 -9.11 0.71
N LEU A 253 23.87 -9.02 1.31
CA LEU A 253 24.22 -9.82 2.48
C LEU A 253 23.66 -9.27 3.79
N ARG A 254 23.60 -7.94 3.95
CA ARG A 254 23.30 -7.31 5.24
C ARG A 254 21.88 -6.77 5.35
N ASN A 255 21.26 -6.40 4.22
CA ASN A 255 20.02 -5.65 4.23
C ASN A 255 18.81 -6.43 3.71
N LEU A 256 19.00 -7.37 2.77
CA LEU A 256 17.90 -8.01 2.07
C LEU A 256 17.59 -9.41 2.60
N TYR A 257 16.30 -9.65 2.90
CA TYR A 257 15.78 -10.91 3.41
C TYR A 257 14.47 -11.26 2.69
N GLY A 258 14.29 -12.53 2.33
CA GLY A 258 13.12 -12.97 1.57
C GLY A 258 12.66 -14.35 1.98
N VAL A 259 11.35 -14.56 2.01
CA VAL A 259 10.75 -15.88 2.22
C VAL A 259 9.70 -16.15 1.16
N ASP A 260 9.69 -17.35 0.59
CA ASP A 260 8.59 -17.82 -0.27
C ASP A 260 8.30 -19.29 0.00
N ILE A 261 7.05 -19.71 -0.18
CA ILE A 261 6.66 -21.11 0.01
C ILE A 261 7.18 -22.01 -1.12
N MET A 262 7.47 -21.45 -2.30
CA MET A 262 7.99 -22.20 -3.45
C MET A 262 9.51 -22.06 -3.52
N ASN A 263 10.20 -23.19 -3.49
CA ASN A 263 11.67 -23.22 -3.59
C ASN A 263 12.15 -22.63 -4.93
N GLU A 264 11.40 -22.84 -6.00
CA GLU A 264 11.71 -22.31 -7.34
C GLU A 264 11.70 -20.77 -7.35
N SER A 265 10.74 -20.13 -6.66
CA SER A 265 10.69 -18.67 -6.51
C SER A 265 11.95 -18.15 -5.81
N VAL A 266 12.34 -18.81 -4.72
CA VAL A 266 13.55 -18.48 -3.95
C VAL A 266 14.79 -18.52 -4.84
N GLU A 267 14.96 -19.58 -5.64
CA GLU A 267 16.10 -19.70 -6.54
C GLU A 267 16.10 -18.63 -7.65
N ILE A 268 14.91 -18.25 -8.17
CA ILE A 268 14.78 -17.13 -9.12
C ILE A 268 15.17 -15.80 -8.47
N ALA A 269 14.74 -15.55 -7.24
CA ALA A 269 15.10 -14.34 -6.50
C ALA A 269 16.62 -14.26 -6.27
N LYS A 270 17.25 -15.37 -5.82
CA LYS A 270 18.71 -15.47 -5.67
C LYS A 270 19.43 -15.20 -6.98
N LEU A 271 19.02 -15.86 -8.06
CA LEU A 271 19.59 -15.67 -9.40
C LEU A 271 19.51 -14.21 -9.84
N ARG A 272 18.37 -13.54 -9.64
CA ARG A 272 18.19 -12.12 -10.00
C ARG A 272 19.17 -11.20 -9.26
N LEU A 273 19.40 -11.43 -7.97
CA LEU A 273 20.38 -10.68 -7.18
C LEU A 273 21.82 -10.94 -7.66
N PHE A 274 22.16 -12.20 -7.95
CA PHE A 274 23.48 -12.56 -8.49
C PHE A 274 23.75 -11.97 -9.86
N LEU A 275 22.76 -11.96 -10.76
CA LEU A 275 22.89 -11.35 -12.09
C LEU A 275 23.17 -9.84 -11.99
N LYS A 276 22.58 -9.14 -11.00
CA LYS A 276 22.90 -7.74 -10.75
C LYS A 276 24.37 -7.57 -10.32
N LEU A 277 24.86 -8.42 -9.41
CA LEU A 277 26.27 -8.37 -8.98
C LEU A 277 27.22 -8.60 -10.16
N VAL A 278 26.99 -9.65 -10.95
CA VAL A 278 27.83 -9.98 -12.11
C VAL A 278 27.83 -8.84 -13.13
N ALA A 279 26.69 -8.17 -13.35
CA ALA A 279 26.58 -7.05 -14.27
C ALA A 279 27.44 -5.82 -13.90
N THR A 280 27.97 -5.75 -12.68
CA THR A 280 28.88 -4.66 -12.25
C THR A 280 30.36 -4.93 -12.54
N VAL A 281 30.71 -6.12 -13.04
CA VAL A 281 32.11 -6.52 -13.25
C VAL A 281 32.38 -6.72 -14.74
N GLU A 282 33.38 -6.01 -15.25
CA GLU A 282 33.91 -6.28 -16.59
C GLU A 282 34.80 -7.53 -16.55
N ALA A 283 34.62 -8.42 -17.54
CA ALA A 283 35.38 -9.66 -17.62
C ALA A 283 36.86 -9.37 -17.94
N ASP A 284 37.75 -9.68 -16.99
CA ASP A 284 39.20 -9.65 -17.17
C ASP A 284 39.71 -11.07 -17.36
N TYR A 285 39.89 -11.47 -18.62
CA TYR A 285 40.37 -12.79 -19.01
C TYR A 285 41.79 -13.13 -18.51
N ASN A 286 42.53 -12.15 -17.98
CA ASN A 286 43.87 -12.39 -17.40
C ASN A 286 43.81 -12.74 -15.90
N LYS A 287 42.65 -12.63 -15.25
CA LYS A 287 42.45 -12.95 -13.84
C LYS A 287 41.69 -14.28 -13.67
N PRO A 288 41.92 -15.01 -12.55
CA PRO A 288 41.07 -16.15 -12.18
C PRO A 288 39.59 -15.75 -12.14
N ASN A 289 38.70 -16.67 -12.54
CA ASN A 289 37.27 -16.42 -12.64
C ASN A 289 36.90 -15.15 -13.42
N MET A 290 37.72 -14.77 -14.41
CA MET A 290 37.54 -13.57 -15.25
C MET A 290 37.47 -12.26 -14.44
N GLY A 291 38.12 -12.21 -13.27
CA GLY A 291 38.10 -11.04 -12.39
C GLY A 291 36.88 -10.95 -11.47
N LEU A 292 35.96 -11.91 -11.54
CA LEU A 292 34.79 -12.00 -10.67
C LEU A 292 35.12 -12.73 -9.36
N GLU A 293 34.71 -12.16 -8.22
CA GLU A 293 34.76 -12.86 -6.93
C GLU A 293 33.77 -14.06 -6.91
N PRO A 294 34.02 -15.10 -6.08
CA PRO A 294 32.99 -16.07 -5.77
C PRO A 294 31.73 -15.37 -5.25
N LEU A 295 30.56 -15.76 -5.80
CA LEU A 295 29.29 -15.15 -5.43
C LEU A 295 29.02 -15.33 -3.93
N PRO A 296 28.42 -14.32 -3.26
CA PRO A 296 28.05 -14.42 -1.87
C PRO A 296 27.02 -15.53 -1.65
N ASP A 297 27.05 -16.17 -0.49
CA ASP A 297 26.08 -17.21 -0.15
C ASP A 297 24.93 -16.59 0.64
N VAL A 298 23.77 -16.53 -0.01
CA VAL A 298 22.54 -15.89 0.46
C VAL A 298 21.50 -16.90 0.94
N ASP A 299 21.87 -18.18 1.13
CA ASP A 299 20.94 -19.26 1.49
C ASP A 299 20.23 -19.03 2.82
N PHE A 300 20.80 -18.21 3.68
CA PHE A 300 20.20 -17.83 4.97
C PHE A 300 19.53 -16.45 4.96
N ASN A 301 19.58 -15.73 3.83
CA ASN A 301 18.88 -14.47 3.62
C ASN A 301 17.57 -14.71 2.87
N ILE A 302 17.61 -15.53 1.81
CA ILE A 302 16.46 -15.84 0.94
C ILE A 302 16.11 -17.32 1.10
N ARG A 303 14.95 -17.62 1.68
CA ARG A 303 14.64 -18.95 2.22
C ARG A 303 13.28 -19.48 1.78
N ALA A 304 13.20 -20.79 1.59
CA ALA A 304 11.93 -21.46 1.32
C ALA A 304 11.20 -21.78 2.63
N GLY A 305 9.91 -21.47 2.71
CA GLY A 305 9.06 -21.77 3.85
C GLY A 305 7.70 -21.12 3.81
N ASN A 306 6.75 -21.66 4.56
CA ASN A 306 5.42 -21.07 4.65
C ASN A 306 5.41 -19.94 5.69
N THR A 307 5.37 -18.70 5.22
CA THR A 307 5.27 -17.49 6.04
C THR A 307 4.20 -17.56 7.13
N LEU A 308 3.09 -18.24 6.87
CA LEU A 308 1.97 -18.31 7.79
C LEU A 308 2.11 -19.38 8.88
N ILE A 309 3.04 -20.33 8.74
CA ILE A 309 3.19 -21.49 9.61
C ILE A 309 4.51 -21.41 10.35
N GLY A 310 4.49 -21.76 11.64
CA GLY A 310 5.66 -21.72 12.51
C GLY A 310 5.59 -20.54 13.48
N PHE A 311 6.48 -20.58 14.47
CA PHE A 311 6.55 -19.60 15.54
C PHE A 311 7.15 -18.28 15.04
N ALA A 312 6.38 -17.19 15.13
CA ALA A 312 6.86 -15.84 14.79
C ALA A 312 7.93 -15.37 15.78
N THR A 313 7.67 -15.57 17.07
CA THR A 313 8.50 -15.06 18.18
C THR A 313 8.68 -16.15 19.23
N PHE A 314 9.72 -16.01 20.05
CA PHE A 314 9.98 -16.94 21.17
C PHE A 314 8.81 -17.01 22.16
N LYS A 315 8.12 -15.88 22.41
CA LYS A 315 6.88 -15.84 23.22
C LYS A 315 5.78 -16.76 22.69
N GLY A 316 5.75 -17.00 21.38
CA GLY A 316 4.84 -17.96 20.77
C GLY A 316 5.16 -19.40 21.16
N VAL A 317 6.45 -19.74 21.31
CA VAL A 317 6.93 -21.04 21.78
C VAL A 317 6.55 -21.24 23.24
N GLU A 318 6.83 -20.25 24.09
CA GLU A 318 6.48 -20.29 25.53
C GLU A 318 4.99 -20.61 25.72
N LYS A 319 4.12 -19.86 25.04
CA LYS A 319 2.66 -20.09 25.09
C LYS A 319 2.22 -21.46 24.57
N ALA A 320 2.93 -22.03 23.61
CA ALA A 320 2.62 -23.35 23.07
C ALA A 320 2.94 -24.46 24.09
N ILE A 321 3.97 -24.24 24.91
CA ILE A 321 4.46 -25.17 25.93
C ILE A 321 3.66 -25.03 27.26
N GLU A 322 3.11 -23.86 27.58
CA GLU A 322 2.48 -23.50 28.87
C GLU A 322 1.07 -24.06 29.21
N LYS A 323 0.64 -25.23 28.71
CA LYS A 323 -0.65 -25.86 29.14
C LYS A 323 -0.58 -26.44 30.58
N PRO A 324 -1.71 -26.61 31.32
CA PRO A 324 -1.80 -26.39 32.78
C PRO A 324 -1.29 -27.56 33.63
N LEU A 325 0.03 -27.78 33.63
CA LEU A 325 0.71 -28.66 34.57
C LEU A 325 1.98 -27.95 35.09
N ASP A 326 1.94 -27.54 36.36
CA ASP A 326 3.10 -27.05 37.11
C ASP A 326 4.23 -28.07 37.02
N SER A 327 5.39 -27.73 36.42
CA SER A 327 6.50 -28.69 36.35
C SER A 327 7.81 -28.08 35.86
N ILE A 328 8.85 -28.18 36.69
CA ILE A 328 10.25 -27.80 36.44
C ILE A 328 10.77 -28.25 35.05
N TRP A 329 10.23 -29.33 34.50
CA TRP A 329 10.57 -29.85 33.17
C TRP A 329 10.24 -28.86 32.03
N LEU A 330 9.08 -28.19 32.04
CA LEU A 330 8.71 -27.23 31.00
C LEU A 330 9.68 -26.05 30.95
N LYS A 331 10.12 -25.57 32.12
CA LYS A 331 11.14 -24.51 32.21
C LYS A 331 12.47 -24.94 31.61
N LYS A 332 12.90 -26.18 31.88
CA LYS A 332 14.12 -26.74 31.32
C LYS A 332 14.05 -26.89 29.79
N GLU A 333 12.90 -27.28 29.25
CA GLU A 333 12.70 -27.37 27.79
C GLU A 333 12.77 -26.00 27.11
N ILE A 334 12.12 -24.98 27.69
CA ILE A 334 12.18 -23.60 27.20
C ILE A 334 13.63 -23.09 27.23
N GLU A 335 14.35 -23.35 28.32
CA GLU A 335 15.76 -22.96 28.48
C GLU A 335 16.67 -23.64 27.44
N ASP A 336 16.47 -24.94 27.17
CA ASP A 336 17.23 -25.66 26.13
C ASP A 336 16.93 -25.12 24.72
N ILE A 337 15.66 -24.82 24.39
CA ILE A 337 15.32 -24.18 23.10
C ILE A 337 16.01 -22.82 22.99
N LYS A 338 16.05 -22.05 24.08
CA LYS A 338 16.71 -20.74 24.10
C LYS A 338 18.21 -20.89 23.87
N GLU A 339 18.88 -21.80 24.57
CA GLU A 339 20.32 -22.07 24.41
C GLU A 339 20.64 -22.53 22.97
N GLN A 340 19.82 -23.39 22.37
CA GLN A 340 20.00 -23.82 20.98
C GLN A 340 19.83 -22.66 20.00
N ALA A 341 18.85 -21.78 20.23
CA ALA A 341 18.62 -20.61 19.39
C ALA A 341 19.78 -19.60 19.48
N GLU A 342 20.33 -19.37 20.69
CA GLU A 342 21.54 -18.56 20.89
C GLU A 342 22.74 -19.14 20.11
N LYS A 343 22.93 -20.47 20.15
CA LYS A 343 24.00 -21.15 19.38
C LYS A 343 23.82 -20.98 17.87
N VAL A 344 22.59 -20.99 17.37
CA VAL A 344 22.27 -20.72 15.96
C VAL A 344 22.64 -19.28 15.60
N GLY A 345 22.26 -18.29 16.41
CA GLY A 345 22.64 -16.89 16.22
C GLY A 345 24.15 -16.68 16.13
N MET A 346 24.89 -17.23 17.09
CA MET A 346 26.36 -17.18 17.09
C MET A 346 27.00 -17.91 15.89
N ALA A 347 26.38 -18.96 15.37
CA ALA A 347 26.84 -19.64 14.16
C ALA A 347 26.56 -18.81 12.90
N TYR A 348 25.41 -18.12 12.85
CA TYR A 348 25.06 -17.20 11.77
C TYR A 348 26.00 -16.00 11.71
N GLU A 349 26.27 -15.34 12.84
CA GLU A 349 27.22 -14.21 12.90
C GLU A 349 28.59 -14.63 12.35
N ARG A 350 29.13 -15.78 12.81
CA ARG A 350 30.42 -16.32 12.33
C ARG A 350 30.40 -16.63 10.83
N PHE A 351 29.30 -17.16 10.32
CA PHE A 351 29.14 -17.44 8.90
C PHE A 351 29.13 -16.16 8.06
N THR A 352 28.34 -15.17 8.45
CA THR A 352 28.24 -13.87 7.77
C THR A 352 29.57 -13.11 7.77
N ASP A 353 30.24 -13.04 8.93
CA ASP A 353 31.56 -12.40 9.04
C ASP A 353 32.60 -13.07 8.13
N SER A 354 32.51 -14.40 7.95
CA SER A 354 33.43 -15.15 7.09
C SER A 354 33.27 -14.84 5.59
N GLN A 355 32.12 -14.32 5.16
CA GLN A 355 31.87 -13.91 3.78
C GLN A 355 32.29 -12.46 3.50
N LEU A 356 32.34 -11.64 4.55
CA LEU A 356 32.65 -10.21 4.45
C LEU A 356 34.13 -9.94 4.73
N ILE A 357 34.74 -10.64 5.71
CA ILE A 357 36.15 -10.46 6.11
C ILE A 357 37.00 -11.57 5.47
N ILE A 358 37.61 -11.28 4.32
CA ILE A 358 38.48 -12.22 3.61
C ILE A 358 39.85 -12.29 4.27
N ASN A 359 39.92 -12.97 5.42
CA ASN A 359 41.16 -13.53 5.95
C ASN A 359 40.85 -14.52 7.09
N SER A 360 40.42 -15.73 6.76
CA SER A 360 40.88 -16.89 7.53
C SER A 360 40.54 -18.22 6.87
N SER A 361 41.46 -19.14 7.04
CA SER A 361 41.28 -20.59 7.03
C SER A 361 40.16 -21.13 7.95
N SER A 362 39.31 -20.26 8.55
CA SER A 362 38.20 -20.60 9.47
C SER A 362 36.86 -20.85 8.77
N SER A 363 36.72 -20.55 7.47
CA SER A 363 35.44 -20.72 6.74
C SER A 363 35.06 -22.18 6.44
N ARG A 364 35.97 -23.15 6.58
CA ARG A 364 35.63 -24.56 6.33
C ARG A 364 34.78 -25.12 7.47
N GLY A 365 33.47 -25.18 7.23
CA GLY A 365 32.51 -25.83 8.13
C GLY A 365 31.52 -24.88 8.80
N ALA A 366 31.73 -23.55 8.77
CA ALA A 366 30.81 -22.60 9.41
C ALA A 366 29.37 -22.71 8.87
N LYS A 367 29.22 -22.86 7.54
CA LYS A 367 27.92 -23.14 6.89
C LYS A 367 27.30 -24.44 7.42
N THR A 368 28.06 -25.54 7.35
CA THR A 368 27.60 -26.87 7.77
C THR A 368 27.25 -26.92 9.25
N ASP A 369 28.00 -26.22 10.10
CA ASP A 369 27.71 -26.10 11.53
C ASP A 369 26.40 -25.35 11.77
N LEU A 370 26.18 -24.22 11.06
CA LEU A 370 24.94 -23.47 11.12
C LEU A 370 23.74 -24.31 10.62
N GLU A 371 23.87 -24.98 9.48
CA GLU A 371 22.84 -25.88 8.93
C GLU A 371 22.47 -26.97 9.96
N ASN A 372 23.46 -27.62 10.56
CA ASN A 372 23.23 -28.68 11.53
C ASN A 372 22.56 -28.17 12.82
N LEU A 373 23.00 -27.03 13.35
CA LEU A 373 22.40 -26.44 14.56
C LEU A 373 20.96 -26.00 14.31
N LEU A 374 20.74 -25.33 13.18
CA LEU A 374 19.42 -24.83 12.80
C LEU A 374 18.44 -25.97 12.49
N GLN A 375 18.89 -27.01 11.79
CA GLN A 375 18.07 -28.19 11.52
C GLN A 375 17.62 -28.86 12.83
N ARG A 376 18.53 -29.04 13.79
CA ARG A 376 18.20 -29.61 15.11
C ARG A 376 17.14 -28.78 15.84
N LEU A 377 17.32 -27.46 15.86
CA LEU A 377 16.36 -26.55 16.50
C LEU A 377 15.00 -26.60 15.79
N ASN A 378 14.98 -26.56 14.46
CA ASN A 378 13.76 -26.66 13.66
C ASN A 378 13.03 -27.98 13.88
N ASP A 379 13.72 -29.11 13.91
CA ASP A 379 13.10 -30.41 14.18
C ASP A 379 12.44 -30.45 15.57
N LYS A 380 13.09 -29.83 16.57
CA LYS A 380 12.49 -29.69 17.90
C LYS A 380 11.24 -28.79 17.89
N LEU A 381 11.31 -27.64 17.23
CA LEU A 381 10.18 -26.70 17.15
C LEU A 381 9.00 -27.24 16.33
N ASN A 382 9.28 -28.02 15.29
CA ASN A 382 8.29 -28.70 14.47
C ASN A 382 7.42 -29.65 15.31
N ILE A 383 8.00 -30.34 16.28
CA ILE A 383 7.26 -31.22 17.20
C ILE A 383 6.22 -30.42 17.99
N TYR A 384 6.63 -29.32 18.63
CA TYR A 384 5.71 -28.48 19.41
C TYR A 384 4.66 -27.81 18.52
N GLN A 385 5.05 -27.36 17.33
CA GLN A 385 4.10 -26.77 16.39
C GLN A 385 3.08 -27.80 15.92
N ALA A 386 3.48 -29.02 15.58
CA ALA A 386 2.58 -30.11 15.19
C ALA A 386 1.59 -30.49 16.31
N GLN A 387 2.02 -30.45 17.57
CA GLN A 387 1.14 -30.67 18.73
C GLN A 387 0.02 -29.62 18.82
N LEU A 388 0.25 -28.37 18.41
CA LEU A 388 -0.82 -27.34 18.32
C LEU A 388 -1.89 -27.69 17.28
N TYR A 389 -1.55 -28.54 16.29
CA TYR A 389 -2.47 -29.11 15.32
C TYR A 389 -3.11 -30.42 15.81
N GLY A 390 -2.84 -30.85 17.05
CA GLY A 390 -3.37 -32.08 17.63
C GLY A 390 -2.64 -33.34 17.16
N ILE A 391 -1.42 -33.20 16.64
CA ILE A 391 -0.60 -34.32 16.15
C ILE A 391 0.36 -34.75 17.26
N ASP A 392 0.18 -35.98 17.72
CA ASP A 392 1.10 -36.66 18.63
C ASP A 392 2.20 -37.32 17.78
N VAL A 393 3.38 -36.70 17.74
CA VAL A 393 4.49 -37.12 16.86
C VAL A 393 4.97 -38.54 17.19
N GLU A 394 5.00 -38.91 18.47
CA GLU A 394 5.45 -40.23 18.90
C GLU A 394 4.47 -41.33 18.48
N ARG A 395 3.17 -41.08 18.64
CA ARG A 395 2.13 -42.06 18.30
C ARG A 395 1.77 -42.06 16.82
N LYS A 396 2.02 -40.95 16.11
CA LYS A 396 1.57 -40.73 14.73
C LYS A 396 2.63 -40.12 13.82
N PRO A 397 3.79 -40.79 13.65
CA PRO A 397 4.88 -40.26 12.82
C PRO A 397 4.47 -40.01 11.36
N HIS A 398 3.58 -40.83 10.80
CA HIS A 398 3.10 -40.62 9.43
C HIS A 398 2.20 -39.37 9.28
N GLU A 399 1.39 -39.04 10.29
CA GLU A 399 0.61 -37.80 10.30
C GLU A 399 1.53 -36.58 10.45
N TYR A 400 2.59 -36.69 11.25
CA TYR A 400 3.61 -35.65 11.39
C TYR A 400 4.34 -35.37 10.08
N GLU A 401 4.84 -36.38 9.36
CA GLU A 401 5.52 -36.18 8.08
C GLU A 401 4.59 -35.57 7.02
N LYS A 402 3.33 -36.01 6.99
CA LYS A 402 2.30 -35.43 6.11
C LYS A 402 2.07 -33.95 6.45
N TRP A 403 1.96 -33.63 7.74
CA TRP A 403 1.81 -32.24 8.20
C TRP A 403 3.02 -31.39 7.86
N LYS A 404 4.25 -31.87 8.12
CA LYS A 404 5.50 -31.16 7.83
C LYS A 404 5.60 -30.85 6.34
N THR A 405 5.28 -31.82 5.50
CA THR A 405 5.27 -31.66 4.02
C THR A 405 4.23 -30.65 3.56
N SER A 406 3.00 -30.70 4.08
CA SER A 406 1.92 -29.85 3.57
C SER A 406 1.92 -28.44 4.17
N HIS A 407 2.37 -28.28 5.42
CA HIS A 407 2.37 -27.00 6.12
C HIS A 407 3.69 -26.24 5.98
N GLN A 408 4.81 -26.90 5.65
CA GLN A 408 6.15 -26.31 5.45
C GLN A 408 6.49 -25.25 6.53
N PRO A 409 6.52 -25.65 7.82
CA PRO A 409 6.70 -24.72 8.94
C PRO A 409 7.99 -23.91 8.81
N PHE A 410 7.88 -22.59 8.99
CA PHE A 410 9.00 -21.65 9.00
C PHE A 410 9.07 -20.94 10.36
N HIS A 411 10.04 -21.34 11.19
CA HIS A 411 10.19 -20.83 12.55
C HIS A 411 10.99 -19.53 12.55
N TRP A 412 10.34 -18.42 12.18
CA TRP A 412 10.95 -17.08 12.02
C TRP A 412 12.00 -16.71 13.07
N PHE A 413 11.71 -16.90 14.36
CA PHE A 413 12.66 -16.53 15.43
C PHE A 413 13.92 -17.41 15.45
N ALA A 414 13.89 -18.62 14.89
CA ALA A 414 15.05 -19.49 14.75
C ALA A 414 15.78 -19.21 13.44
N GLU A 415 15.02 -19.04 12.35
CA GLU A 415 15.55 -18.84 10.99
C GLU A 415 16.25 -17.48 10.82
N PHE A 416 15.80 -16.47 11.56
CA PHE A 416 16.35 -15.12 11.59
C PHE A 416 16.57 -14.67 13.04
N TYR A 417 17.31 -15.49 13.81
CA TYR A 417 17.43 -15.33 15.26
C TYR A 417 17.92 -13.94 15.70
N GLU A 418 19.02 -13.45 15.14
CA GLU A 418 19.57 -12.13 15.48
C GLU A 418 18.53 -11.03 15.24
N ILE A 419 17.82 -11.07 14.11
CA ILE A 419 16.86 -10.03 13.73
C ILE A 419 15.59 -10.10 14.60
N VAL A 420 14.98 -11.27 14.68
CA VAL A 420 13.64 -11.41 15.27
C VAL A 420 13.68 -11.51 16.80
N HIS A 421 14.71 -12.16 17.36
CA HIS A 421 14.80 -12.35 18.81
C HIS A 421 15.60 -11.25 19.50
N LYS A 422 16.78 -10.90 18.99
CA LYS A 422 17.69 -9.92 19.64
C LYS A 422 17.31 -8.49 19.31
N GLU A 423 17.05 -8.18 18.03
CA GLU A 423 16.64 -6.83 17.60
C GLU A 423 15.11 -6.62 17.64
N GLY A 424 14.34 -7.68 17.87
CA GLY A 424 12.89 -7.61 18.09
C GLY A 424 12.05 -7.53 16.81
N GLY A 425 12.63 -7.78 15.64
CA GLY A 425 11.95 -7.84 14.36
C GLY A 425 12.72 -7.15 13.23
N PHE A 426 12.19 -7.25 12.01
CA PHE A 426 12.68 -6.55 10.83
C PHE A 426 12.32 -5.08 10.87
N ASP A 427 13.25 -4.23 10.45
CA ASP A 427 13.09 -2.78 10.39
C ASP A 427 12.09 -2.35 9.34
N VAL A 428 12.13 -2.99 8.17
CA VAL A 428 11.23 -2.70 7.06
C VAL A 428 10.67 -4.01 6.52
N ILE A 429 9.36 -4.07 6.36
CA ILE A 429 8.70 -5.18 5.66
C ILE A 429 7.94 -4.64 4.47
N ILE A 430 8.31 -5.07 3.27
CA ILE A 430 7.70 -4.63 2.01
C ILE A 430 7.33 -5.83 1.15
N GLY A 431 6.27 -5.74 0.36
CA GLY A 431 5.90 -6.88 -0.48
C GLY A 431 4.51 -6.83 -1.11
N ASN A 432 4.22 -7.89 -1.86
CA ASN A 432 2.92 -8.16 -2.47
C ASN A 432 2.42 -9.54 -2.01
N PRO A 433 1.67 -9.61 -0.89
CA PRO A 433 1.16 -10.88 -0.37
C PRO A 433 0.21 -11.59 -1.34
N PRO A 434 0.00 -12.92 -1.23
CA PRO A 434 -0.87 -13.68 -2.12
C PRO A 434 -2.36 -13.31 -1.96
N TYR A 435 -3.03 -13.05 -3.08
CA TYR A 435 -4.46 -12.70 -3.12
C TYR A 435 -5.32 -13.96 -3.30
N VAL A 436 -5.24 -14.87 -2.34
CA VAL A 436 -5.87 -16.19 -2.41
C VAL A 436 -6.87 -16.35 -1.28
N GLU A 437 -8.10 -16.73 -1.61
CA GLU A 437 -9.10 -17.08 -0.61
C GLU A 437 -8.64 -18.32 0.18
N TYR A 438 -8.71 -18.25 1.50
CA TYR A 438 -8.25 -19.32 2.38
C TYR A 438 -8.98 -20.64 2.08
N SER A 439 -10.26 -20.59 1.70
CA SER A 439 -11.04 -21.77 1.29
C SER A 439 -10.38 -22.61 0.19
N LYS A 440 -9.58 -22.00 -0.70
CA LYS A 440 -8.90 -22.67 -1.81
C LYS A 440 -7.68 -23.49 -1.37
N VAL A 441 -7.02 -23.09 -0.29
CA VAL A 441 -5.80 -23.73 0.23
C VAL A 441 -6.02 -24.47 1.55
N LYS A 442 -7.17 -24.26 2.21
CA LYS A 442 -7.49 -24.84 3.53
C LYS A 442 -7.47 -26.37 3.56
N LYS A 443 -7.65 -27.01 2.41
CA LYS A 443 -7.53 -28.47 2.24
C LYS A 443 -6.09 -28.97 2.28
N ASP A 444 -5.12 -28.12 1.95
CA ASP A 444 -3.70 -28.45 1.85
C ASP A 444 -2.99 -28.18 3.18
N TYR A 445 -3.26 -27.01 3.79
CA TYR A 445 -2.80 -26.66 5.13
C TYR A 445 -3.79 -25.76 5.87
N THR A 446 -3.67 -25.71 7.19
CA THR A 446 -4.50 -24.81 8.03
C THR A 446 -3.63 -23.90 8.89
N ILE A 447 -4.15 -22.72 9.21
CA ILE A 447 -3.52 -21.76 10.13
C ILE A 447 -4.09 -21.89 11.54
N LYS A 448 -3.34 -21.43 12.56
CA LYS A 448 -3.77 -21.39 13.96
C LYS A 448 -3.31 -20.08 14.61
N GLY A 449 -4.16 -19.50 15.46
CA GLY A 449 -3.80 -18.34 16.30
C GLY A 449 -3.73 -17.00 15.57
N TYR A 450 -4.50 -16.84 14.49
CA TYR A 450 -4.64 -15.58 13.76
C TYR A 450 -5.94 -14.88 14.15
N GLU A 451 -5.84 -13.61 14.58
CA GLU A 451 -7.01 -12.75 14.84
C GLU A 451 -7.75 -12.43 13.53
N THR A 452 -7.01 -12.45 12.42
CA THR A 452 -7.49 -12.13 11.09
C THR A 452 -8.09 -13.33 10.34
N GLU A 453 -8.12 -14.55 10.89
CA GLU A 453 -8.60 -15.76 10.19
C GLU A 453 -10.00 -15.58 9.55
N PHE A 454 -10.88 -14.79 10.18
CA PHE A 454 -12.21 -14.52 9.65
C PHE A 454 -12.23 -13.71 8.34
N CYS A 455 -11.16 -12.98 8.02
CA CYS A 455 -11.07 -12.19 6.79
C CYS A 455 -11.10 -13.07 5.52
N GLY A 456 -10.71 -14.35 5.64
CA GLY A 456 -10.90 -15.34 4.59
C GLY A 456 -9.95 -15.24 3.39
N ASN A 457 -8.94 -14.36 3.42
CA ASN A 457 -7.93 -14.24 2.37
C ASN A 457 -6.52 -14.20 2.96
N LEU A 458 -5.56 -14.87 2.30
CA LEU A 458 -4.20 -15.06 2.81
C LEU A 458 -3.45 -13.75 3.05
N TYR A 459 -3.68 -12.70 2.26
CA TYR A 459 -2.99 -11.42 2.45
C TYR A 459 -3.21 -10.84 3.86
N ALA A 460 -4.41 -11.05 4.44
CA ALA A 460 -4.72 -10.56 5.79
C ALA A 460 -3.85 -11.25 6.85
N TYR A 461 -3.62 -12.55 6.65
CA TYR A 461 -2.79 -13.37 7.56
C TYR A 461 -1.32 -13.02 7.41
N VAL A 462 -0.86 -12.76 6.17
CA VAL A 462 0.52 -12.29 5.92
C VAL A 462 0.73 -10.91 6.55
N MET A 463 -0.26 -10.01 6.50
CA MET A 463 -0.15 -8.69 7.13
C MET A 463 -0.13 -8.78 8.67
N GLU A 464 -0.94 -9.66 9.28
CA GLU A 464 -0.86 -9.94 10.72
C GLU A 464 0.50 -10.54 11.09
N ARG A 465 1.00 -11.51 10.30
CA ARG A 465 2.31 -12.12 10.50
C ARG A 465 3.43 -11.08 10.38
N SER A 466 3.40 -10.25 9.36
CA SER A 466 4.37 -9.18 9.13
C SER A 466 4.38 -8.21 10.30
N THR A 467 3.22 -7.86 10.85
CA THR A 467 3.13 -7.00 12.04
C THR A 467 3.80 -7.60 13.27
N LYS A 468 3.74 -8.93 13.46
CA LYS A 468 4.44 -9.65 14.53
C LYS A 468 5.95 -9.76 14.29
N LEU A 469 6.40 -9.66 13.04
CA LEU A 469 7.80 -9.74 12.63
C LEU A 469 8.47 -8.38 12.50
N ASN A 470 7.71 -7.29 12.55
CA ASN A 470 8.22 -5.94 12.40
C ASN A 470 8.70 -5.40 13.75
N SER A 471 9.84 -4.73 13.76
CA SER A 471 10.45 -4.17 14.97
C SER A 471 9.56 -3.07 15.57
N SER A 472 9.84 -2.70 16.83
CA SER A 472 9.08 -1.68 17.56
C SER A 472 9.13 -0.29 16.92
N HIS A 473 10.12 -0.03 16.06
CA HIS A 473 10.30 1.22 15.32
C HIS A 473 10.21 1.02 13.81
N GLY A 474 9.77 -0.17 13.38
CA GLY A 474 9.80 -0.56 11.99
C GLY A 474 8.64 -0.01 11.16
N HIS A 475 8.79 -0.15 9.85
CA HIS A 475 7.83 0.26 8.85
C HIS A 475 7.32 -0.95 8.07
N ILE A 476 6.04 -0.94 7.70
CA ILE A 476 5.45 -1.93 6.78
C ILE A 476 4.89 -1.20 5.56
N GLY A 477 5.13 -1.75 4.37
CA GLY A 477 4.51 -1.28 3.13
C GLY A 477 4.06 -2.45 2.26
N LEU A 478 2.76 -2.69 2.17
CA LEU A 478 2.21 -3.82 1.41
C LEU A 478 1.21 -3.34 0.37
N ILE A 479 1.23 -3.94 -0.82
CA ILE A 479 0.15 -3.83 -1.79
C ILE A 479 -0.81 -5.01 -1.65
N VAL A 480 -2.07 -4.71 -1.36
CA VAL A 480 -3.09 -5.70 -1.00
C VAL A 480 -4.43 -5.39 -1.69
N PRO A 481 -5.38 -6.33 -1.76
CA PRO A 481 -6.71 -6.05 -2.27
C PRO A 481 -7.40 -4.93 -1.47
N MET A 482 -8.17 -4.09 -2.17
CA MET A 482 -8.90 -2.94 -1.58
C MET A 482 -9.93 -3.33 -0.50
N SER A 483 -10.22 -4.63 -0.36
CA SER A 483 -11.08 -5.13 0.71
C SER A 483 -10.63 -4.68 2.11
N ILE A 484 -9.33 -4.44 2.30
CA ILE A 484 -8.76 -3.95 3.56
C ILE A 484 -9.38 -2.63 4.01
N THR A 485 -9.69 -1.69 3.12
CA THR A 485 -10.19 -0.37 3.52
C THR A 485 -11.70 -0.34 3.73
N SER A 486 -12.45 -1.21 3.04
CA SER A 486 -13.88 -0.98 2.80
C SER A 486 -14.81 -2.18 3.07
N ILE A 487 -14.31 -3.42 3.10
CA ILE A 487 -15.16 -4.61 3.28
C ILE A 487 -15.30 -4.98 4.77
N ARG A 488 -16.51 -5.38 5.20
CA ARG A 488 -16.86 -5.63 6.61
C ARG A 488 -16.13 -6.84 7.21
N GLU A 489 -15.90 -7.88 6.42
CA GLU A 489 -15.17 -9.09 6.79
C GLU A 489 -13.72 -8.77 7.22
N TYR A 490 -13.18 -7.62 6.81
CA TYR A 490 -11.82 -7.15 7.13
C TYR A 490 -11.76 -6.17 8.31
N ILE A 491 -12.87 -5.96 9.04
CA ILE A 491 -12.86 -5.20 10.32
C ILE A 491 -11.80 -5.75 11.30
N PRO A 492 -11.61 -7.08 11.48
CA PRO A 492 -10.57 -7.59 12.36
C PRO A 492 -9.16 -7.11 11.96
N LEU A 493 -8.85 -7.12 10.67
CA LEU A 493 -7.55 -6.65 10.16
C LEU A 493 -7.38 -5.14 10.37
N ARG A 494 -8.40 -4.32 10.05
CA ARG A 494 -8.32 -2.86 10.27
C ARG A 494 -8.13 -2.51 11.74
N LYS A 495 -8.89 -3.14 12.65
CA LYS A 495 -8.70 -2.96 14.10
C LYS A 495 -7.34 -3.42 14.58
N TYR A 496 -6.80 -4.50 14.01
CA TYR A 496 -5.47 -4.98 14.31
C TYR A 496 -4.41 -3.95 13.92
N ILE A 497 -4.48 -3.40 12.71
CA ILE A 497 -3.57 -2.34 12.24
C ILE A 497 -3.71 -1.05 13.07
N GLU A 498 -4.96 -0.59 13.31
CA GLU A 498 -5.26 0.59 14.14
C GLU A 498 -4.76 0.44 15.59
N LYS A 499 -4.60 -0.79 16.08
CA LYS A 499 -4.08 -1.07 17.42
C LYS A 499 -2.54 -1.06 17.44
N GLU A 500 -1.92 -1.64 16.42
CA GLU A 500 -0.48 -1.90 16.41
C GLU A 500 0.35 -0.72 15.86
N TYR A 501 -0.23 0.15 15.04
CA TYR A 501 0.46 1.26 14.38
C TYR A 501 -0.10 2.63 14.78
N GLN A 502 0.78 3.64 14.76
CA GLN A 502 0.41 5.03 15.04
C GLN A 502 0.02 5.74 13.76
N GLU A 503 0.84 5.64 12.71
CA GLU A 503 0.55 6.28 11.43
C GLU A 503 0.29 5.23 10.35
N VAL A 504 -0.79 5.43 9.59
CA VAL A 504 -1.21 4.54 8.50
C VAL A 504 -1.55 5.39 7.28
N TRP A 505 -0.98 5.08 6.12
CA TRP A 505 -1.33 5.70 4.84
C TRP A 505 -1.91 4.64 3.90
N ALA A 506 -3.09 4.90 3.34
CA ALA A 506 -3.72 4.02 2.35
C ALA A 506 -3.97 4.77 1.03
N THR A 507 -3.35 4.32 -0.05
CA THR A 507 -3.72 4.75 -1.42
C THR A 507 -4.63 3.71 -2.05
N ASN A 508 -5.68 4.11 -2.76
CA ASN A 508 -6.73 3.20 -3.22
C ASN A 508 -6.91 3.26 -4.74
N HIS A 509 -6.54 2.20 -5.45
CA HIS A 509 -6.42 2.21 -6.91
C HIS A 509 -7.56 1.45 -7.60
N ALA A 510 -8.24 2.14 -8.51
CA ALA A 510 -9.26 1.56 -9.36
C ALA A 510 -8.65 0.62 -10.42
N ILE A 511 -9.51 -0.18 -11.06
CA ILE A 511 -9.14 -0.97 -12.25
C ILE A 511 -9.55 -0.27 -13.56
N ARG A 512 -10.30 0.84 -13.46
CA ARG A 512 -10.78 1.63 -14.59
C ARG A 512 -10.51 3.12 -14.35
N PRO A 513 -10.07 3.86 -15.38
CA PRO A 513 -9.93 3.40 -16.78
C PRO A 513 -8.65 2.61 -17.05
N THR A 514 -7.68 2.57 -16.13
CA THR A 514 -6.47 1.77 -16.24
C THR A 514 -6.21 1.02 -14.93
N CYS A 515 -5.72 -0.22 -15.04
CA CYS A 515 -5.30 -1.03 -13.89
C CYS A 515 -3.88 -0.65 -13.46
N LEU A 516 -3.58 -0.76 -12.17
CA LEU A 516 -2.22 -0.54 -11.67
C LEU A 516 -1.26 -1.65 -12.11
N PHE A 517 -1.73 -2.89 -12.22
CA PHE A 517 -0.98 -4.02 -12.76
C PHE A 517 -1.31 -4.27 -14.23
N THR A 518 -0.27 -4.51 -15.04
CA THR A 518 -0.46 -5.00 -16.41
C THR A 518 -0.91 -6.47 -16.38
N GLY A 519 -1.95 -6.81 -17.14
CA GLY A 519 -2.44 -8.18 -17.30
C GLY A 519 -3.32 -8.72 -16.16
N VAL A 520 -3.53 -7.97 -15.08
CA VAL A 520 -4.41 -8.35 -13.96
C VAL A 520 -5.34 -7.19 -13.58
N SER A 521 -6.65 -7.44 -13.64
CA SER A 521 -7.66 -6.48 -13.19
C SER A 521 -8.00 -6.70 -11.72
N GLN A 522 -7.18 -6.14 -10.82
CA GLN A 522 -7.39 -6.20 -9.38
C GLN A 522 -7.44 -4.80 -8.75
N ARG A 523 -8.50 -4.53 -7.97
CA ARG A 523 -8.56 -3.34 -7.10
C ARG A 523 -7.64 -3.53 -5.92
N VAL A 524 -6.73 -2.61 -5.74
CA VAL A 524 -5.67 -2.72 -4.74
C VAL A 524 -5.54 -1.44 -3.94
N SER A 525 -5.11 -1.61 -2.71
CA SER A 525 -4.64 -0.54 -1.85
C SER A 525 -3.17 -0.76 -1.54
N ILE A 526 -2.39 0.31 -1.56
CA ILE A 526 -1.05 0.30 -0.97
C ILE A 526 -1.21 0.84 0.45
N VAL A 527 -0.81 0.04 1.44
CA VAL A 527 -0.90 0.38 2.85
C VAL A 527 0.49 0.47 3.45
N LEU A 528 0.83 1.68 3.91
CA LEU A 528 2.06 1.98 4.64
C LEU A 528 1.72 2.16 6.11
N CYS A 529 2.51 1.58 7.02
CA CYS A 529 2.30 1.65 8.46
C CYS A 529 3.62 1.91 9.19
N THR A 530 3.57 2.71 10.25
CA THR A 530 4.69 2.86 11.21
C THR A 530 4.19 2.98 12.64
N ARG A 531 5.02 2.51 13.57
CA ARG A 531 4.80 2.66 15.02
C ARG A 531 5.29 4.02 15.54
N ASN A 532 6.02 4.76 14.73
CA ASN A 532 6.53 6.08 15.06
C ASN A 532 5.44 7.15 14.83
N GLY A 533 5.58 8.29 15.50
CA GLY A 533 4.66 9.41 15.33
C GLY A 533 3.42 9.35 16.21
N SER A 534 2.34 9.98 15.73
CA SER A 534 1.09 10.16 16.48
C SER A 534 -0.05 9.38 15.83
N LYS A 535 -1.08 9.01 16.59
CA LYS A 535 -2.18 8.20 16.06
C LYS A 535 -2.96 8.93 14.96
N LYS A 536 -2.62 8.69 13.69
CA LYS A 536 -3.15 9.36 12.51
C LYS A 536 -3.33 8.38 11.36
N HIS A 537 -4.42 8.56 10.62
CA HIS A 537 -4.77 7.67 9.52
C HIS A 537 -5.01 8.52 8.30
N PHE A 538 -4.27 8.25 7.24
CA PHE A 538 -4.34 8.98 5.99
C PHE A 538 -4.89 8.09 4.89
N SER A 539 -5.73 8.66 4.04
CA SER A 539 -6.28 7.97 2.89
C SER A 539 -6.20 8.88 1.67
N THR A 540 -6.22 8.29 0.48
CA THR A 540 -6.55 8.98 -0.76
C THR A 540 -8.01 8.76 -1.10
N ASP A 541 -8.51 9.48 -2.10
CA ASP A 541 -9.73 9.13 -2.82
C ASP A 541 -9.58 7.79 -3.57
N TYR A 542 -10.66 7.37 -4.26
CA TYR A 542 -10.64 6.22 -5.14
C TYR A 542 -9.96 6.60 -6.46
N LEU A 543 -8.65 6.38 -6.52
CA LEU A 543 -7.76 6.86 -7.59
C LEU A 543 -8.12 6.21 -8.92
N ARG A 544 -8.52 7.05 -9.87
CA ARG A 544 -8.73 6.72 -11.28
C ARG A 544 -7.76 7.53 -12.12
N THR A 545 -7.18 6.90 -13.14
CA THR A 545 -6.32 7.61 -14.09
C THR A 545 -6.32 6.92 -15.45
N PHE A 546 -6.34 7.71 -16.52
CA PHE A 546 -6.04 7.25 -17.89
C PHE A 546 -4.54 7.18 -18.16
N TYR A 547 -3.73 7.83 -17.32
CA TYR A 547 -2.29 7.98 -17.51
C TYR A 547 -1.55 7.68 -16.19
N PRO A 548 -1.16 6.41 -15.96
CA PRO A 548 -0.60 5.98 -14.68
C PRO A 548 0.81 6.53 -14.40
N ASN A 549 1.53 7.06 -15.41
CA ASN A 549 2.93 7.47 -15.24
C ASN A 549 3.14 8.58 -14.20
N HIS A 550 2.15 9.47 -14.01
CA HIS A 550 2.19 10.55 -13.01
C HIS A 550 1.36 10.24 -11.75
N LEU A 551 0.75 9.06 -11.66
CA LEU A 551 -0.18 8.72 -10.57
C LEU A 551 0.45 8.89 -9.20
N PHE A 552 1.65 8.33 -9.00
CA PHE A 552 2.37 8.40 -7.73
C PHE A 552 2.87 9.80 -7.36
N GLN A 553 2.91 10.72 -8.32
CA GLN A 553 3.42 12.07 -8.14
C GLN A 553 2.32 13.07 -7.77
N CYS A 554 1.05 12.74 -8.00
CA CYS A 554 -0.05 13.73 -7.97
C CYS A 554 -1.15 13.46 -6.95
N PHE A 555 -1.28 12.26 -6.38
CA PHE A 555 -2.33 12.03 -5.38
C PHE A 555 -2.08 12.83 -4.10
N THR A 556 -3.15 13.04 -3.35
CA THR A 556 -3.15 13.78 -2.09
C THR A 556 -3.68 12.90 -0.97
N PHE A 557 -3.02 12.96 0.19
CA PHE A 557 -3.51 12.37 1.42
C PHE A 557 -4.27 13.39 2.24
N VAL A 558 -5.30 12.89 2.92
CA VAL A 558 -6.02 13.62 3.96
C VAL A 558 -6.08 12.77 5.23
N GLU A 559 -5.94 13.44 6.38
CA GLU A 559 -6.10 12.80 7.68
C GLU A 559 -7.59 12.48 7.93
N ARG A 560 -7.87 11.23 8.26
CA ARG A 560 -9.18 10.75 8.70
C ARG A 560 -9.45 11.25 10.10
N GLU A 561 -10.59 11.89 10.30
CA GLU A 561 -11.08 12.15 11.64
C GLU A 561 -11.53 10.88 12.37
N ALA A 562 -11.15 10.78 13.64
CA ALA A 562 -11.61 9.71 14.53
C ALA A 562 -13.15 9.70 14.70
N SER A 563 -13.83 10.83 14.49
CA SER A 563 -15.30 10.96 14.50
C SER A 563 -15.97 10.16 13.39
N PHE A 564 -15.25 9.88 12.29
CA PHE A 564 -15.75 9.12 11.15
C PHE A 564 -15.68 7.63 11.44
N ASN A 565 -16.77 7.09 12.02
CA ASN A 565 -16.89 5.67 12.33
C ASN A 565 -18.10 5.04 11.62
N ILE A 566 -17.93 4.75 10.33
CA ILE A 566 -18.90 4.00 9.52
C ILE A 566 -18.45 2.53 9.51
N ASP A 567 -18.80 1.77 10.55
CA ASP A 567 -18.42 0.35 10.73
C ASP A 567 -16.90 0.08 10.55
N ASN A 568 -16.06 0.98 11.08
CA ASN A 568 -14.60 0.90 10.99
C ASN A 568 -14.03 0.91 9.55
N VAL A 569 -14.77 1.37 8.55
CA VAL A 569 -14.23 1.64 7.21
C VAL A 569 -13.18 2.75 7.27
N MET A 570 -12.19 2.68 6.39
CA MET A 570 -11.24 3.76 6.10
C MET A 570 -11.78 4.56 4.92
N PRO A 571 -12.44 5.72 5.13
CA PRO A 571 -13.03 6.49 4.04
C PRO A 571 -11.95 6.92 3.04
N LYS A 572 -12.28 6.83 1.76
CA LYS A 572 -11.39 7.19 0.65
C LYS A 572 -11.65 8.64 0.24
N LEU A 573 -10.96 9.56 0.91
CA LEU A 573 -11.08 11.00 0.75
C LEU A 573 -9.70 11.59 0.46
N SER A 574 -9.63 12.67 -0.31
CA SER A 574 -8.38 13.32 -0.71
C SER A 574 -8.38 14.84 -0.51
N LYS A 575 -9.53 15.45 -0.14
CA LYS A 575 -9.69 16.91 -0.02
C LYS A 575 -10.46 17.31 1.25
N GLU A 576 -10.15 18.50 1.77
CA GLU A 576 -10.87 19.09 2.92
C GLU A 576 -12.37 19.29 2.66
N ILE A 577 -12.75 19.58 1.41
CA ILE A 577 -14.16 19.71 1.03
C ILE A 577 -14.93 18.40 1.23
N GLU A 578 -14.29 17.25 0.96
CA GLU A 578 -14.88 15.93 1.17
C GLU A 578 -15.08 15.62 2.65
N ILE A 579 -14.12 16.03 3.49
CA ILE A 579 -14.24 15.95 4.95
C ILE A 579 -15.45 16.78 5.42
N SER A 580 -15.57 18.03 4.94
CA SER A 580 -16.68 18.92 5.29
C SER A 580 -18.03 18.31 4.92
N ILE A 581 -18.16 17.78 3.71
CA ILE A 581 -19.38 17.10 3.23
C ILE A 581 -19.69 15.89 4.12
N LEU A 582 -18.69 15.06 4.43
CA LEU A 582 -18.91 13.88 5.27
C LEU A 582 -19.37 14.27 6.68
N ARG A 583 -18.75 15.28 7.30
CA ARG A 583 -19.17 15.83 8.62
C ARG A 583 -20.64 16.23 8.62
N ARG A 584 -21.09 16.91 7.56
CA ARG A 584 -22.50 17.35 7.42
C ARG A 584 -23.46 16.19 7.21
N MET A 585 -23.03 15.11 6.57
CA MET A 585 -23.88 13.93 6.35
C MET A 585 -24.02 13.07 7.61
N ILE A 586 -22.92 12.73 8.30
CA ILE A 586 -22.92 11.71 9.36
C ILE A 586 -23.69 12.10 10.63
N ILE A 587 -24.09 13.37 10.80
CA ILE A 587 -24.94 13.81 11.92
C ILE A 587 -26.40 13.36 11.75
N TYR A 588 -26.79 12.95 10.54
CA TYR A 588 -28.12 12.46 10.22
C TYR A 588 -28.22 10.96 10.44
N LYS A 589 -29.40 10.49 10.85
CA LYS A 589 -29.62 9.07 11.10
C LYS A 589 -29.52 8.26 9.80
N PRO A 590 -28.91 7.06 9.84
CA PRO A 590 -28.93 6.13 8.73
C PRO A 590 -30.34 5.63 8.43
N ILE A 591 -30.60 5.19 7.20
CA ILE A 591 -31.87 4.54 6.79
C ILE A 591 -32.24 3.42 7.78
N SER A 592 -31.23 2.68 8.23
CA SER A 592 -31.29 1.64 9.26
C SER A 592 -31.53 2.17 10.67
N GLU A 593 -32.04 3.37 10.88
CA GLU A 593 -32.57 3.80 12.17
C GLU A 593 -33.97 4.39 12.00
N ILE A 594 -34.41 4.54 10.75
CA ILE A 594 -35.67 5.17 10.37
C ILE A 594 -36.71 4.10 10.02
N ASP A 595 -36.32 3.05 9.28
CA ASP A 595 -37.27 2.03 8.79
C ASP A 595 -36.74 0.60 8.94
N PHE A 596 -37.52 -0.26 9.61
CA PHE A 596 -37.20 -1.68 9.85
C PHE A 596 -38.40 -2.61 9.96
N SER A 597 -39.51 -2.30 9.29
CA SER A 597 -40.66 -3.23 9.34
C SER A 597 -40.49 -4.41 8.38
N LYS A 598 -40.64 -5.64 8.90
CA LYS A 598 -40.75 -6.88 8.10
C LYS A 598 -42.09 -7.00 7.34
N THR A 599 -43.06 -6.11 7.59
CA THR A 599 -44.39 -6.11 6.94
C THR A 599 -44.53 -5.07 5.84
N ALA A 600 -43.42 -4.44 5.45
CA ALA A 600 -43.33 -3.46 4.38
C ALA A 600 -43.75 -4.02 3.00
N LYS A 601 -44.49 -3.22 2.23
CA LYS A 601 -45.03 -3.59 0.89
C LYS A 601 -44.43 -2.79 -0.26
N ASN A 602 -43.62 -1.76 0.03
CA ASN A 602 -43.02 -0.91 -1.01
C ASN A 602 -41.61 -1.44 -1.30
N GLU A 603 -41.40 -2.01 -2.48
CA GLU A 603 -40.18 -2.72 -2.84
C GLU A 603 -39.28 -1.87 -3.74
N MET A 604 -38.01 -1.75 -3.37
CA MET A 604 -36.94 -1.15 -4.16
C MET A 604 -35.97 -2.23 -4.61
N PHE A 605 -35.54 -2.19 -5.87
CA PHE A 605 -34.61 -3.13 -6.48
C PHE A 605 -33.24 -2.51 -6.70
N PHE A 606 -32.17 -3.30 -6.53
CA PHE A 606 -30.79 -2.87 -6.76
C PHE A 606 -29.91 -4.06 -7.15
N LYS A 607 -28.78 -3.78 -7.80
CA LYS A 607 -27.78 -4.79 -8.16
C LYS A 607 -26.66 -4.78 -7.12
N ASP A 608 -26.28 -5.93 -6.60
CA ASP A 608 -25.30 -6.08 -5.51
C ASP A 608 -23.84 -6.12 -5.95
N TYR A 609 -23.57 -6.19 -7.25
CA TYR A 609 -22.21 -6.20 -7.78
C TYR A 609 -22.09 -5.52 -9.15
N GLY A 610 -20.90 -5.01 -9.41
CA GLY A 610 -20.48 -4.51 -10.71
C GLY A 610 -19.85 -3.14 -10.61
N GLU A 611 -18.79 -2.92 -11.37
CA GLU A 611 -18.22 -1.58 -11.51
C GLU A 611 -19.01 -0.81 -12.56
N THR A 612 -19.84 0.08 -12.07
CA THR A 612 -20.54 1.09 -12.84
C THR A 612 -20.14 2.46 -12.32
N TYR A 613 -20.04 3.43 -13.23
CA TYR A 613 -19.92 4.85 -12.87
C TYR A 613 -21.22 5.44 -12.30
N TRP A 614 -22.25 4.60 -12.18
CA TRP A 614 -23.62 4.93 -11.85
C TRP A 614 -24.24 3.82 -11.00
N ILE A 615 -24.79 4.18 -9.84
CA ILE A 615 -25.64 3.28 -9.06
C ILE A 615 -27.08 3.62 -9.43
N PHE A 616 -27.90 2.60 -9.71
CA PHE A 616 -29.25 2.83 -10.23
C PHE A 616 -30.31 1.93 -9.56
N PRO A 617 -30.59 2.13 -8.26
CA PRO A 617 -31.72 1.47 -7.63
C PRO A 617 -33.03 2.00 -8.21
N MET A 618 -34.01 1.11 -8.30
CA MET A 618 -35.30 1.35 -8.95
C MET A 618 -36.46 1.06 -8.00
N ASN A 619 -37.54 1.82 -8.10
CA ASN A 619 -38.81 1.53 -7.40
C ASN A 619 -39.83 0.77 -8.27
N PHE A 620 -39.39 0.25 -9.41
CA PHE A 620 -40.18 -0.59 -10.32
C PHE A 620 -39.43 -1.89 -10.60
N THR A 621 -40.19 -2.94 -10.95
CA THR A 621 -39.61 -4.25 -11.27
C THR A 621 -38.71 -4.13 -12.51
N PRO A 622 -37.42 -4.52 -12.43
CA PRO A 622 -36.52 -4.49 -13.59
C PRO A 622 -37.05 -5.38 -14.71
N TRP A 623 -36.95 -4.91 -15.96
CA TRP A 623 -37.45 -5.59 -17.16
C TRP A 623 -36.61 -6.80 -17.61
N LEU A 624 -35.82 -7.42 -16.72
CA LEU A 624 -34.81 -8.42 -17.09
C LEU A 624 -35.26 -9.86 -16.79
N THR A 625 -35.01 -10.76 -17.75
CA THR A 625 -35.08 -12.21 -17.51
C THR A 625 -33.64 -12.77 -17.46
N PRO A 626 -33.18 -13.37 -16.34
CA PRO A 626 -33.92 -13.57 -15.10
C PRO A 626 -33.72 -12.43 -14.08
N VAL A 627 -34.83 -12.04 -13.44
CA VAL A 627 -34.96 -11.13 -12.28
C VAL A 627 -33.98 -11.46 -11.13
N LYS A 628 -33.41 -12.67 -11.11
CA LYS A 628 -32.43 -13.16 -10.14
C LYS A 628 -31.15 -12.32 -10.00
N SER A 629 -30.89 -11.38 -10.91
CA SER A 629 -29.71 -10.50 -10.84
C SER A 629 -29.90 -9.26 -9.95
N TYR A 630 -31.11 -9.04 -9.41
CA TYR A 630 -31.42 -7.91 -8.53
C TYR A 630 -31.83 -8.41 -7.15
N ASN A 631 -31.34 -7.71 -6.14
CA ASN A 631 -31.83 -7.82 -4.77
C ASN A 631 -32.93 -6.79 -4.52
N SER A 632 -33.72 -7.01 -3.49
CA SER A 632 -34.76 -6.07 -3.09
C SER A 632 -34.71 -5.68 -1.62
N LEU A 633 -35.21 -4.48 -1.34
CA LEU A 633 -35.41 -3.93 0.00
C LEU A 633 -36.83 -3.39 0.12
N ASN A 634 -37.47 -3.72 1.24
CA ASN A 634 -38.84 -3.31 1.51
C ASN A 634 -38.86 -2.13 2.48
N PHE A 635 -39.70 -1.15 2.18
CA PHE A 635 -39.93 0.06 2.96
C PHE A 635 -41.37 0.16 3.47
N SER A 636 -41.53 0.59 4.72
CA SER A 636 -42.85 0.78 5.35
C SER A 636 -43.62 1.95 4.76
N ASN A 637 -42.92 2.95 4.22
CA ASN A 637 -43.47 4.18 3.68
C ASN A 637 -43.04 4.39 2.21
N LYS A 638 -44.01 4.65 1.32
CA LYS A 638 -43.77 4.87 -0.12
C LYS A 638 -42.99 6.17 -0.39
N THR A 639 -43.32 7.27 0.29
CA THR A 639 -42.59 8.54 0.20
C THR A 639 -41.13 8.35 0.64
N LEU A 640 -40.89 7.60 1.72
CA LEU A 640 -39.53 7.25 2.15
C LEU A 640 -38.79 6.48 1.06
N MET A 641 -39.40 5.42 0.50
CA MET A 641 -38.79 4.65 -0.59
C MET A 641 -38.42 5.55 -1.78
N ASN A 642 -39.32 6.45 -2.20
CA ASN A 642 -39.07 7.35 -3.33
C ASN A 642 -37.94 8.35 -3.02
N CYS A 643 -37.90 8.92 -1.81
CA CYS A 643 -36.80 9.79 -1.38
C CYS A 643 -35.47 9.04 -1.32
N VAL A 644 -35.48 7.79 -0.84
CA VAL A 644 -34.29 6.92 -0.84
C VAL A 644 -33.84 6.62 -2.26
N VAL A 645 -34.76 6.29 -3.18
CA VAL A 645 -34.42 6.06 -4.59
C VAL A 645 -33.79 7.30 -5.22
N ALA A 646 -34.36 8.50 -5.00
CA ALA A 646 -33.76 9.75 -5.46
C ALA A 646 -32.33 9.90 -4.87
N CYS A 647 -32.20 9.77 -3.56
CA CYS A 647 -30.91 9.91 -2.87
C CYS A 647 -29.86 8.92 -3.39
N LEU A 648 -30.20 7.64 -3.56
CA LEU A 648 -29.23 6.62 -3.97
C LEU A 648 -28.83 6.70 -5.46
N ASN A 649 -29.54 7.49 -6.27
CA ASN A 649 -29.17 7.79 -7.65
C ASN A 649 -28.39 9.12 -7.79
N SER A 650 -28.24 9.87 -6.70
CA SER A 650 -27.56 11.17 -6.68
C SER A 650 -26.04 11.05 -6.88
N SER A 651 -25.39 12.12 -7.33
CA SER A 651 -23.92 12.18 -7.34
C SER A 651 -23.36 12.19 -5.92
N LEU A 652 -24.08 12.78 -4.97
CA LEU A 652 -23.74 12.74 -3.55
C LEU A 652 -23.61 11.30 -3.04
N PHE A 653 -24.58 10.46 -3.36
CA PHE A 653 -24.54 9.07 -2.94
C PHE A 653 -23.45 8.28 -3.67
N TYR A 654 -23.23 8.54 -4.97
CA TYR A 654 -22.13 7.91 -5.69
C TYR A 654 -20.78 8.23 -5.04
N TRP A 655 -20.52 9.50 -4.70
CA TRP A 655 -19.35 9.91 -3.92
C TRP A 655 -19.27 9.20 -2.57
N PHE A 656 -20.35 9.20 -1.79
CA PHE A 656 -20.39 8.56 -0.48
C PHE A 656 -20.10 7.05 -0.58
N TYR A 657 -20.72 6.37 -1.54
CA TYR A 657 -20.45 4.96 -1.84
C TYR A 657 -19.00 4.73 -2.23
N SER A 658 -18.45 5.55 -3.14
CA SER A 658 -17.05 5.46 -3.53
C SER A 658 -16.12 5.67 -2.33
N ALA A 659 -16.44 6.59 -1.43
CA ALA A 659 -15.67 6.82 -0.21
C ALA A 659 -15.65 5.60 0.72
N ILE A 660 -16.75 4.85 0.86
CA ILE A 660 -16.87 3.79 1.88
C ILE A 660 -16.82 2.34 1.36
N SER A 661 -16.87 2.12 0.04
CA SER A 661 -16.94 0.78 -0.57
C SER A 661 -15.69 0.42 -1.37
N ASP A 662 -15.58 -0.82 -1.84
CA ASP A 662 -14.55 -1.21 -2.80
C ASP A 662 -14.93 -0.89 -4.26
N CYS A 663 -15.99 -0.11 -4.48
CA CYS A 663 -16.55 0.24 -5.79
C CYS A 663 -16.91 -0.98 -6.67
N TRP A 664 -17.13 -2.14 -6.04
CA TRP A 664 -17.53 -3.37 -6.72
C TRP A 664 -18.76 -3.99 -6.08
N HIS A 665 -18.77 -4.13 -4.75
CA HIS A 665 -19.89 -4.67 -4.01
C HIS A 665 -20.84 -3.54 -3.61
N PHE A 666 -22.11 -3.65 -3.99
CA PHE A 666 -23.19 -2.76 -3.56
C PHE A 666 -24.27 -3.51 -2.78
N GLY A 667 -23.89 -4.07 -1.62
CA GLY A 667 -24.81 -4.80 -0.76
C GLY A 667 -25.78 -3.92 0.04
N LYS A 668 -26.81 -4.56 0.64
CA LYS A 668 -27.81 -3.94 1.54
C LYS A 668 -27.20 -3.00 2.57
N TRP A 669 -26.03 -3.33 3.13
CA TRP A 669 -25.43 -2.55 4.19
C TRP A 669 -25.11 -1.11 3.76
N HIS A 670 -24.63 -0.90 2.53
CA HIS A 670 -24.33 0.43 1.98
C HIS A 670 -25.59 1.31 1.97
N ILE A 671 -26.71 0.74 1.51
CA ILE A 671 -28.00 1.41 1.51
C ILE A 671 -28.42 1.72 2.95
N THR A 672 -28.47 0.69 3.80
CA THR A 672 -29.01 0.85 5.15
C THR A 672 -28.19 1.82 6.02
N LYS A 673 -26.88 1.93 5.80
CA LYS A 673 -25.99 2.84 6.53
C LYS A 673 -25.92 4.26 5.94
N THR A 674 -26.64 4.54 4.85
CA THR A 674 -26.68 5.88 4.25
C THR A 674 -27.37 6.87 5.19
N PRO A 675 -26.70 7.95 5.63
CA PRO A 675 -27.22 8.90 6.61
C PRO A 675 -28.18 9.92 6.00
N ILE A 676 -29.41 9.49 5.65
CA ILE A 676 -30.40 10.35 4.99
C ILE A 676 -31.17 11.27 5.96
N GLY A 677 -31.34 10.86 7.23
CA GLY A 677 -32.04 11.66 8.23
C GLY A 677 -33.48 12.05 7.86
N PHE A 678 -34.23 11.11 7.28
CA PHE A 678 -35.61 11.33 6.83
C PHE A 678 -36.55 11.83 7.96
N ASP A 679 -36.26 11.51 9.22
CA ASP A 679 -37.00 12.01 10.38
C ASP A 679 -36.86 13.53 10.57
N LYS A 680 -35.71 14.11 10.19
CA LYS A 680 -35.43 15.55 10.27
C LYS A 680 -35.65 16.30 8.96
N MET A 681 -35.81 15.58 7.85
CA MET A 681 -36.02 16.17 6.54
C MET A 681 -37.33 16.96 6.48
N GLU A 682 -37.26 18.20 5.98
CA GLU A 682 -38.42 19.08 5.85
C GLU A 682 -39.45 18.53 4.84
N MET A 683 -40.72 18.90 4.99
CA MET A 683 -41.80 18.36 4.16
C MET A 683 -41.68 18.77 2.69
N GLU A 684 -41.18 19.97 2.42
CA GLU A 684 -40.91 20.47 1.07
C GLU A 684 -39.81 19.65 0.40
N ILE A 685 -38.69 19.44 1.08
CA ILE A 685 -37.59 18.56 0.62
C ILE A 685 -38.10 17.15 0.32
N LYS A 686 -38.90 16.55 1.21
CA LYS A 686 -39.51 15.21 0.99
C LYS A 686 -40.33 15.17 -0.29
N THR A 687 -41.15 16.19 -0.52
CA THR A 687 -42.04 16.28 -1.68
C THR A 687 -41.24 16.49 -2.96
N ASN A 688 -40.19 17.32 -2.92
CA ASN A 688 -39.29 17.56 -4.05
C ASN A 688 -38.51 16.29 -4.42
N LEU A 689 -37.91 15.60 -3.44
CA LEU A 689 -37.19 14.35 -3.68
C LEU A 689 -38.12 13.23 -4.17
N GLU A 690 -39.33 13.11 -3.63
CA GLU A 690 -40.30 12.14 -4.11
C GLU A 690 -40.69 12.41 -5.58
N SER A 691 -40.95 13.67 -5.92
CA SER A 691 -41.27 14.09 -7.29
C SER A 691 -40.12 13.79 -8.26
N LEU A 692 -38.90 14.23 -7.91
CA LEU A 692 -37.70 14.01 -8.72
C LEU A 692 -37.34 12.54 -8.84
N GLY A 693 -37.47 11.76 -7.77
CA GLY A 693 -37.25 10.31 -7.80
C GLY A 693 -38.20 9.62 -8.78
N ASN A 694 -39.49 9.96 -8.76
CA ASN A 694 -40.45 9.41 -9.73
C ASN A 694 -40.12 9.85 -11.16
N LYS A 695 -39.76 11.12 -11.37
CA LYS A 695 -39.36 11.64 -12.67
C LYS A 695 -38.12 10.91 -13.21
N LEU A 696 -37.12 10.66 -12.37
CA LEU A 696 -35.91 9.92 -12.74
C LEU A 696 -36.23 8.49 -13.17
N MET A 697 -37.13 7.82 -12.46
CA MET A 697 -37.52 6.44 -12.79
C MET A 697 -38.28 6.36 -14.13
N MET A 698 -39.08 7.37 -14.46
CA MET A 698 -39.69 7.50 -15.79
C MET A 698 -38.62 7.72 -16.87
N ASP A 699 -37.67 8.62 -16.63
CA ASP A 699 -36.58 8.93 -17.57
C ASP A 699 -35.67 7.72 -17.83
N PHE A 700 -35.33 6.93 -16.81
CA PHE A 700 -34.65 5.65 -16.98
C PHE A 700 -35.44 4.69 -17.87
N SER A 701 -36.76 4.62 -17.68
CA SER A 701 -37.61 3.74 -18.50
C SER A 701 -37.64 4.17 -19.97
N GLU A 702 -37.51 5.46 -20.25
CA GLU A 702 -37.43 6.03 -21.61
C GLU A 702 -36.06 5.82 -22.25
N HIS A 703 -34.96 5.99 -21.49
CA HIS A 703 -33.57 5.84 -21.97
C HIS A 703 -33.02 4.41 -21.84
N ARG A 704 -33.87 3.42 -22.08
CA ARG A 704 -33.52 1.99 -22.00
C ARG A 704 -32.92 1.49 -23.31
N ILE A 705 -31.76 0.88 -23.22
CA ILE A 705 -31.06 0.21 -24.32
C ILE A 705 -31.36 -1.30 -24.24
N ILE A 706 -31.69 -1.91 -25.37
CA ILE A 706 -31.91 -3.35 -25.47
C ILE A 706 -30.73 -3.95 -26.24
N ARG A 707 -30.03 -4.90 -25.63
CA ARG A 707 -28.93 -5.65 -26.24
C ARG A 707 -29.21 -7.14 -26.17
N TYR A 708 -29.02 -7.86 -27.26
CA TYR A 708 -29.10 -9.32 -27.22
C TYR A 708 -27.82 -9.90 -26.61
N ASP A 709 -27.94 -10.71 -25.56
CA ASP A 709 -26.80 -11.45 -24.99
C ASP A 709 -26.98 -12.95 -25.22
N SER A 710 -26.14 -13.48 -26.12
CA SER A 710 -26.15 -14.89 -26.53
C SER A 710 -25.81 -15.86 -25.38
N ARG A 711 -25.16 -15.40 -24.31
CA ARG A 711 -24.78 -16.24 -23.15
C ARG A 711 -25.97 -16.56 -22.26
N ILE A 712 -26.95 -15.66 -22.19
CA ILE A 712 -28.18 -15.84 -21.41
C ILE A 712 -29.39 -16.20 -22.29
N GLY A 713 -29.21 -16.18 -23.62
CA GLY A 713 -30.26 -16.56 -24.57
C GLY A 713 -31.45 -15.60 -24.58
N GLY A 714 -31.20 -14.29 -24.42
CA GLY A 714 -32.26 -13.29 -24.34
C GLY A 714 -31.78 -11.84 -24.37
N ASP A 715 -32.74 -10.93 -24.26
CA ASP A 715 -32.51 -9.49 -24.24
C ASP A 715 -32.03 -9.01 -22.86
N LEU A 716 -30.88 -8.35 -22.86
CA LEU A 716 -30.33 -7.58 -21.75
C LEU A 716 -30.77 -6.12 -21.89
N TYR A 717 -31.50 -5.64 -20.89
CA TYR A 717 -31.86 -4.24 -20.76
C TYR A 717 -30.77 -3.49 -19.97
N GLU A 718 -30.18 -2.50 -20.60
CA GLU A 718 -29.23 -1.54 -20.02
C GLU A 718 -29.89 -0.16 -19.95
N TYR A 719 -29.51 0.67 -18.98
CA TYR A 719 -30.03 2.03 -18.83
C TYR A 719 -28.91 3.04 -19.09
N LYS A 720 -29.14 4.02 -19.96
CA LYS A 720 -28.18 5.11 -20.21
C LYS A 720 -28.32 6.19 -19.13
N VAL A 721 -27.81 5.90 -17.93
CA VAL A 721 -27.96 6.78 -16.76
C VAL A 721 -27.38 8.18 -16.98
N SER A 722 -26.35 8.33 -17.82
CA SER A 722 -25.76 9.63 -18.14
C SER A 722 -26.75 10.59 -18.80
N SER A 723 -27.74 10.09 -19.56
CA SER A 723 -28.81 10.91 -20.16
C SER A 723 -29.70 11.57 -19.10
N SER A 724 -29.80 10.98 -17.91
CA SER A 724 -30.60 11.51 -16.80
C SER A 724 -29.83 12.48 -15.89
N LYS A 725 -28.57 12.82 -16.22
CA LYS A 725 -27.73 13.73 -15.43
C LYS A 725 -28.44 15.04 -15.03
N PRO A 726 -29.23 15.71 -15.89
CA PRO A 726 -29.92 16.94 -15.48
C PRO A 726 -30.91 16.72 -14.32
N ILE A 727 -31.60 15.57 -14.27
CA ILE A 727 -32.52 15.25 -13.17
C ILE A 727 -31.72 14.91 -11.90
N ILE A 728 -30.59 14.21 -12.05
CA ILE A 728 -29.67 13.90 -10.95
C ILE A 728 -29.10 15.19 -10.33
N ASP A 729 -28.78 16.19 -11.14
CA ASP A 729 -28.29 17.49 -10.66
C ASP A 729 -29.34 18.26 -9.87
N GLU A 730 -30.61 18.20 -10.27
CA GLU A 730 -31.70 18.75 -9.47
C GLU A 730 -31.89 17.99 -8.14
N ILE A 731 -31.70 16.67 -8.13
CA ILE A 731 -31.70 15.89 -6.88
C ILE A 731 -30.55 16.33 -5.97
N ASP A 732 -29.33 16.48 -6.50
CA ASP A 732 -28.16 16.92 -5.75
C ASP A 732 -28.36 18.34 -5.17
N LYS A 733 -29.05 19.26 -5.87
CA LYS A 733 -29.44 20.59 -5.35
C LYS A 733 -30.36 20.49 -4.14
N VAL A 734 -31.40 19.65 -4.21
CA VAL A 734 -32.35 19.45 -3.11
C VAL A 734 -31.65 18.78 -1.91
N LEU A 735 -30.74 17.84 -2.16
CA LEU A 735 -29.94 17.23 -1.09
C LEU A 735 -28.96 18.24 -0.46
N ALA A 736 -28.36 19.12 -1.24
CA ALA A 736 -27.50 20.18 -0.73
C ALA A 736 -28.24 21.12 0.22
N GLU A 737 -29.50 21.47 -0.08
CA GLU A 737 -30.36 22.22 0.85
C GLU A 737 -30.59 21.44 2.15
N HIS A 738 -30.94 20.15 2.06
CA HIS A 738 -31.19 19.28 3.22
C HIS A 738 -29.98 19.13 4.16
N TYR A 739 -28.78 18.98 3.60
CA TYR A 739 -27.54 18.85 4.38
C TYR A 739 -26.87 20.20 4.68
N GLY A 740 -27.41 21.32 4.18
CA GLY A 740 -26.87 22.66 4.36
C GLY A 740 -25.49 22.85 3.73
N PHE A 741 -25.30 22.38 2.49
CA PHE A 741 -24.06 22.54 1.74
C PHE A 741 -23.87 23.97 1.23
N THR A 742 -22.62 24.38 1.14
CA THR A 742 -22.18 25.59 0.44
C THR A 742 -22.26 25.40 -1.09
N ASN A 743 -22.20 26.50 -1.84
CA ASN A 743 -22.16 26.46 -3.30
C ASN A 743 -20.95 25.66 -3.83
N GLU A 744 -19.81 25.71 -3.14
CA GLU A 744 -18.61 24.97 -3.52
C GLU A 744 -18.75 23.46 -3.25
N GLU A 745 -19.34 23.08 -2.11
CA GLU A 745 -19.65 21.67 -1.81
C GLU A 745 -20.63 21.08 -2.83
N LEU A 746 -21.65 21.84 -3.24
CA LEU A 746 -22.59 21.44 -4.30
C LEU A 746 -21.89 21.29 -5.67
N ASP A 747 -21.04 22.24 -6.08
CA ASP A 747 -20.26 22.15 -7.32
C ASP A 747 -19.35 20.91 -7.33
N PHE A 748 -18.69 20.62 -6.20
CA PHE A 748 -17.88 19.42 -6.06
C PHE A 748 -18.70 18.16 -6.27
N ILE A 749 -19.86 18.04 -5.61
CA ILE A 749 -20.71 16.84 -5.69
C ILE A 749 -21.29 16.63 -7.09
N ILE A 750 -21.87 17.68 -7.71
CA ILE A 750 -22.43 17.59 -9.06
C ILE A 750 -21.37 17.12 -10.07
N ASN A 751 -20.11 17.48 -9.85
CA ASN A 751 -19.00 17.18 -10.75
C ASN A 751 -18.09 16.06 -10.26
N TYR A 752 -18.47 15.33 -9.21
CA TYR A 752 -17.66 14.22 -8.69
C TYR A 752 -17.50 13.14 -9.76
N ASP A 753 -16.25 12.80 -10.09
CA ASP A 753 -15.85 11.87 -11.15
C ASP A 753 -16.43 12.20 -12.54
N ILE A 754 -16.80 13.46 -12.82
CA ILE A 754 -17.52 13.85 -14.05
C ILE A 754 -16.83 13.37 -15.33
N LYS A 755 -15.50 13.49 -15.39
CA LYS A 755 -14.66 13.02 -16.51
C LYS A 755 -14.89 11.54 -16.82
N TYR A 756 -15.02 10.72 -15.78
CA TYR A 756 -15.21 9.27 -15.91
C TYR A 756 -16.67 8.88 -16.11
N ARG A 757 -17.60 9.62 -15.48
CA ARG A 757 -19.03 9.33 -15.49
C ARG A 757 -19.73 9.71 -16.79
N MET A 758 -19.26 10.78 -17.43
CA MET A 758 -19.81 11.30 -18.69
C MET A 758 -18.94 10.96 -19.91
N GLY A 759 -17.64 10.73 -19.73
CA GLY A 759 -16.74 10.37 -20.84
C GLY A 759 -16.77 11.40 -21.98
N LYS A 760 -16.89 10.93 -23.23
CA LYS A 760 -16.95 11.78 -24.43
C LYS A 760 -18.22 12.63 -24.56
N GLU A 761 -19.27 12.34 -23.80
CA GLU A 761 -20.48 13.18 -23.79
C GLU A 761 -20.21 14.58 -23.25
N LEU A 762 -19.08 14.77 -22.55
CA LEU A 762 -18.56 16.10 -22.15
C LEU A 762 -18.08 16.94 -23.34
N GLU A 763 -17.69 16.31 -24.44
CA GLU A 763 -17.14 16.96 -25.64
C GLU A 763 -18.22 17.26 -26.69
N GLY A 764 -19.45 16.80 -26.49
CA GLY A 764 -20.58 17.05 -27.39
C GLY A 764 -20.58 16.20 -28.69
N GLU A 765 -19.77 15.15 -28.76
CA GLU A 765 -19.75 14.22 -29.90
C GLU A 765 -20.67 13.01 -29.66
N ASP A 766 -21.61 12.78 -30.58
CA ASP A 766 -22.46 11.59 -30.61
C ASP A 766 -21.61 10.31 -30.76
N GLU A 767 -21.88 9.30 -29.92
CA GLU A 767 -21.22 8.00 -29.92
C GLU A 767 -21.52 7.19 -31.20
N HIS A 768 -20.88 7.51 -32.32
CA HIS A 768 -20.73 6.58 -33.44
C HIS A 768 -19.24 6.40 -33.73
N ASN A 769 -18.74 5.22 -33.35
CA ASN A 769 -17.36 4.75 -33.46
C ASN A 769 -16.40 5.27 -32.38
N ILE A 770 -16.35 4.55 -31.25
CA ILE A 770 -15.15 3.81 -30.80
C ILE A 770 -15.67 2.78 -29.80
N GLN A 771 -15.57 1.50 -30.15
CA GLN A 771 -15.62 0.45 -29.14
C GLN A 771 -14.47 0.77 -28.17
N TYR A 772 -14.77 1.21 -26.94
CA TYR A 772 -13.91 0.83 -25.85
C TYR A 772 -13.80 -0.69 -26.00
N GLN A 773 -12.60 -1.18 -26.31
CA GLN A 773 -12.33 -2.60 -26.19
C GLN A 773 -12.57 -2.93 -24.71
N THR A 774 -13.81 -3.22 -24.35
CA THR A 774 -14.09 -4.24 -23.36
C THR A 774 -13.39 -5.46 -23.94
N GLN A 775 -12.11 -5.64 -23.56
CA GLN A 775 -11.55 -6.96 -23.66
C GLN A 775 -12.58 -7.87 -22.98
N PRO A 776 -13.03 -8.94 -23.66
CA PRO A 776 -13.94 -9.87 -23.05
C PRO A 776 -13.33 -10.29 -21.71
N TYR A 777 -14.15 -10.32 -20.67
CA TYR A 777 -13.76 -10.87 -19.37
C TYR A 777 -12.97 -12.16 -19.62
N PRO A 778 -11.68 -12.24 -19.24
CA PRO A 778 -11.10 -13.54 -19.01
C PRO A 778 -11.98 -14.16 -17.93
N GLU A 779 -12.44 -15.39 -18.15
CA GLU A 779 -12.96 -16.19 -17.06
C GLU A 779 -12.03 -16.01 -15.85
N LEU A 780 -12.59 -15.81 -14.66
CA LEU A 780 -11.86 -15.83 -13.39
C LEU A 780 -11.20 -17.20 -13.21
N LYS A 781 -10.10 -17.44 -13.92
CA LYS A 781 -9.06 -18.36 -13.51
C LYS A 781 -8.25 -17.61 -12.48
N ALA A 782 -8.07 -18.24 -11.33
CA ALA A 782 -7.13 -17.76 -10.32
C ALA A 782 -5.81 -17.38 -11.01
N ALA A 783 -5.23 -16.26 -10.60
CA ALA A 783 -3.98 -15.72 -11.13
C ALA A 783 -2.93 -16.83 -11.31
N GLU A 784 -2.75 -17.28 -12.55
CA GLU A 784 -1.51 -17.88 -13.01
C GLU A 784 -0.61 -16.71 -13.39
N VAL A 785 0.48 -16.56 -12.64
CA VAL A 785 1.54 -15.59 -12.89
C VAL A 785 2.35 -16.06 -14.11
N ALA A 786 2.55 -15.15 -15.07
CA ALA A 786 3.43 -15.19 -16.25
C ALA A 786 3.12 -16.16 -17.43
N PRO A 787 2.89 -15.65 -18.66
CA PRO A 787 2.81 -16.47 -19.87
C PRO A 787 4.21 -16.76 -20.42
N GLU A 788 4.99 -17.61 -19.74
CA GLU A 788 6.24 -18.17 -20.30
C GLU A 788 6.57 -19.60 -19.80
N TYR A 789 5.67 -20.23 -19.02
CA TYR A 789 5.97 -21.50 -18.35
C TYR A 789 5.03 -22.67 -18.68
N GLN A 790 4.33 -22.63 -19.83
CA GLN A 790 3.57 -23.78 -20.35
C GLN A 790 4.28 -24.47 -21.53
N THR A 791 5.47 -25.01 -21.32
CA THR A 791 6.04 -26.06 -22.17
C THR A 791 6.83 -27.07 -21.35
N GLN A 792 6.20 -27.78 -20.41
CA GLN A 792 6.85 -28.99 -19.84
C GLN A 792 5.95 -30.03 -19.14
N GLN A 793 4.66 -30.15 -19.47
CA GLN A 793 3.81 -31.22 -18.92
C GLN A 793 3.18 -32.20 -19.93
N GLU A 794 3.48 -32.13 -21.23
CA GLU A 794 2.95 -33.08 -22.24
C GLU A 794 3.91 -34.21 -22.67
N LYS A 795 4.99 -34.51 -21.92
CA LYS A 795 5.87 -35.66 -22.24
C LYS A 795 5.99 -36.67 -21.10
N LYS A 796 4.86 -37.25 -20.69
CA LYS A 796 4.79 -38.57 -20.04
C LYS A 796 3.54 -39.32 -20.49
N LYS A 797 3.45 -39.58 -21.79
CA LYS A 797 2.66 -40.67 -22.42
C LYS A 797 3.21 -40.93 -23.83
N VAL A 798 4.42 -41.50 -23.90
CA VAL A 798 4.87 -42.57 -24.81
C VAL A 798 6.04 -43.24 -24.10
#